data_AF-A0AA37WHP4-F1
#
_entry.id   AF-A0AA37WHP4-F1
#
_cell.length_a   1.000
_cell.length_b   1.000
_cell.length_c   1.000
_cell.angle_alpha   90.00
_cell.angle_beta   90.00
_cell.angle_gamma   90.00
#
_symmetry.space_group_name_H-M   'P 1'
#
loop_
_entity.id
_entity.type
_entity.pdbx_description
1 polymer ?
#
loop_
_entity_poly.entity_id
_entity_poly.type
_entity_poly.pdbx_seq_one_letter_code
_entity_poly.pdbx_strand_id
1 'polypeptide(L)'
;MCKQEQVQEFTRIGLFGISLLVVFIAGCGGGSVGTETQAPDPVVVDVPIAYIERNIEVSDGEPIRTLSDPIQFIPGATLFIKQRANASAIPVNLSERMFPDALDDEGAPLPIDIKDLKTDYSGNRIIFSVRAPMIDNMDVEPTWNIWEYDRLSDTLARIIASDIVAEAGQDTGPVYLADGRIIFSSTRQRGNQARLLDEGKPQYAGLEESLDAHASVLHIMNADGSNIQQISFNQSHDLDPLVLPNGKLLFSRWDQNAGNKGLNLYQMNPDGSELEIVYGRHSHDIIDGAGDVQYSKASVTPDGQVLLGLNSFSQARFGTDYVTIDIDNFVDFQMPVDGISSVSESAQQSALLEGIDLTGEISAAGFINALYPLWDGSGRILYSWSQCRLFAPLENVEEPTDDTEQPAIERKIAPCTIDNIADEAFELAPPVYGLWMFDPAENTQLSLGLPVTDKVVSEVVAMETKPFPANPSTTIDRTATSLIDSGLGVLHIKSVYDVDGEDTSPFGLTITSDPSQISASDRPARFLRVVKSVSIPDDDTLDFDNGAFGRSRGQLMREILGYTPIQPDGSVEVAIPANVPFAISVVDASGKRISQRHNNWLQLMPGEQKSCIGCHTAESEAPHGRESAQAASINLGAPNTGQGFPGANPALFADLGDTMAQTYTRVVGLPMLSPNIAFEDVWVNSDSQLPEPSFEFAYADLETPLPISQSCAQSWTSVCRAVINYPDHIAPIFEKDRQILDEALNLVSDNTCVTCHAPNDADGVLQVPLANLDLSTTPSPENADFLTSYRELLFADNEQEIIDGALLDRQVPVLDAQGNQVFEEDEEGQLILDGEGNPIPVTQSINVNPSMRVAGAGNSGRFFAVFETGSHQTWLSDAELRLIAEWLDVGGQYYNNPFDAPED
;
A
#
# COMPACT_ATOMS: atom_id res chain seq x y z
N MET A 1 43.34 33.74 37.09
CA MET A 1 43.11 34.18 38.48
C MET A 1 43.22 32.96 39.37
N CYS A 2 44.26 32.97 40.23
CA CYS A 2 44.53 32.20 41.45
C CYS A 2 43.82 30.84 41.69
N LYS A 3 44.54 29.71 41.65
CA LYS A 3 45.49 29.17 42.67
C LYS A 3 44.78 28.41 43.81
N GLN A 4 45.07 27.11 43.93
CA GLN A 4 46.01 26.66 44.97
C GLN A 4 46.59 25.27 44.66
N GLU A 5 47.92 25.26 44.51
CA GLU A 5 48.83 24.11 44.55
C GLU A 5 49.03 23.60 45.99
N GLN A 6 49.59 22.40 46.14
CA GLN A 6 50.86 22.06 46.83
C GLN A 6 50.90 20.51 46.97
N VAL A 7 51.67 19.76 46.18
CA VAL A 7 53.12 19.46 46.30
C VAL A 7 53.47 18.66 47.58
N GLN A 8 53.97 17.44 47.40
CA GLN A 8 55.27 17.02 47.96
C GLN A 8 55.84 15.75 47.30
N GLU A 9 57.06 15.91 46.79
CA GLU A 9 57.99 14.92 46.25
C GLU A 9 58.56 13.99 47.35
N PHE A 10 59.12 12.82 46.99
CA PHE A 10 60.59 12.61 46.79
C PHE A 10 61.07 11.16 47.02
N THR A 11 61.89 10.70 46.05
CA THR A 11 63.10 9.83 46.13
C THR A 11 63.07 8.31 46.38
N ARG A 12 63.29 7.58 45.27
CA ARG A 12 64.34 6.57 44.90
C ARG A 12 65.11 5.72 45.96
N ILE A 13 65.59 4.59 45.38
CA ILE A 13 66.73 3.69 45.69
C ILE A 13 66.28 2.45 46.47
N GLY A 14 66.56 1.19 46.11
CA GLY A 14 67.41 0.59 45.07
C GLY A 14 68.05 -0.70 45.62
N LEU A 15 68.15 -1.72 44.74
CA LEU A 15 69.07 -2.88 44.74
C LEU A 15 68.71 -4.23 45.43
N PHE A 16 68.67 -5.25 44.56
CA PHE A 16 69.25 -6.61 44.60
C PHE A 16 68.77 -7.69 45.58
N GLY A 17 68.05 -8.68 45.02
CA GLY A 17 68.62 -10.00 44.69
C GLY A 17 68.54 -11.11 45.76
N ILE A 18 67.90 -12.23 45.41
CA ILE A 18 68.46 -13.60 45.35
C ILE A 18 67.33 -14.62 45.13
N SER A 19 67.49 -15.44 44.08
CA SER A 19 66.69 -16.63 43.78
C SER A 19 66.76 -17.68 44.89
N LEU A 20 65.64 -18.37 45.15
CA LEU A 20 65.69 -19.79 45.53
C LEU A 20 64.47 -20.53 44.96
N LEU A 21 64.76 -21.51 44.12
CA LEU A 21 63.84 -22.45 43.50
C LEU A 21 63.63 -23.63 44.47
N VAL A 22 62.38 -23.95 44.83
CA VAL A 22 62.02 -25.26 45.42
C VAL A 22 60.69 -25.71 44.82
N VAL A 23 60.73 -26.86 44.15
CA VAL A 23 59.58 -27.65 43.69
C VAL A 23 59.48 -28.87 44.59
N PHE A 24 58.29 -29.19 45.12
CA PHE A 24 57.83 -30.57 45.34
C PHE A 24 56.30 -30.64 45.60
N ILE A 25 55.58 -31.17 44.59
CA ILE A 25 54.56 -32.25 44.56
C ILE A 25 53.44 -32.33 45.65
N ALA A 26 52.20 -32.21 45.13
CA ALA A 26 50.92 -32.92 45.37
C ALA A 26 50.41 -33.28 46.79
N GLY A 27 49.16 -32.88 47.03
CA GLY A 27 48.24 -33.47 48.02
C GLY A 27 46.79 -33.17 47.62
N CYS A 28 45.96 -34.21 47.56
CA CYS A 28 44.56 -34.19 47.13
C CYS A 28 43.61 -34.03 48.35
N GLY A 29 42.50 -33.30 48.18
CA GLY A 29 41.26 -33.53 48.95
C GLY A 29 40.65 -32.36 49.73
N GLY A 30 39.35 -32.16 49.52
CA GLY A 30 38.41 -31.56 50.51
C GLY A 30 38.06 -30.09 50.28
N GLY A 31 36.84 -29.82 49.83
CA GLY A 31 36.37 -28.48 49.46
C GLY A 31 35.90 -27.58 50.61
N SER A 32 35.71 -26.31 50.26
CA SER A 32 34.66 -25.42 50.79
C SER A 32 34.66 -24.12 49.97
N VAL A 33 33.45 -23.71 49.59
CA VAL A 33 33.07 -22.48 48.89
C VAL A 33 33.82 -21.25 49.43
N GLY A 34 34.56 -20.60 48.54
CA GLY A 34 35.13 -19.27 48.74
C GLY A 34 34.77 -18.41 47.53
N THR A 35 33.91 -17.43 47.75
CA THR A 35 33.60 -16.34 46.83
C THR A 35 34.87 -15.51 46.62
N GLU A 36 35.63 -15.83 45.58
CA GLU A 36 36.61 -14.90 45.02
C GLU A 36 36.10 -14.44 43.66
N THR A 37 35.91 -13.12 43.56
CA THR A 37 35.65 -12.39 42.33
C THR A 37 36.81 -12.59 41.38
N GLN A 38 36.68 -13.60 40.51
CA GLN A 38 37.44 -13.67 39.28
C GLN A 38 37.11 -12.39 38.49
N ALA A 39 38.13 -11.66 38.05
CA ALA A 39 37.93 -10.59 37.09
C ALA A 39 37.15 -11.16 35.90
N PRO A 40 36.08 -10.49 35.41
CA PRO A 40 35.27 -11.04 34.33
C PRO A 40 36.18 -11.39 33.16
N ASP A 41 35.98 -12.60 32.65
CA ASP A 41 36.57 -13.02 31.39
C ASP A 41 36.18 -11.96 30.33
N PRO A 42 37.14 -11.34 29.63
CA PRO A 42 36.86 -10.27 28.67
C PRO A 42 35.94 -10.70 27.51
N VAL A 43 35.62 -11.99 27.40
CA VAL A 43 34.70 -12.57 26.41
C VAL A 43 33.23 -12.65 26.91
N VAL A 44 32.95 -12.36 28.19
CA VAL A 44 31.58 -12.43 28.73
C VAL A 44 30.80 -11.16 28.40
N VAL A 45 29.84 -11.29 27.49
CA VAL A 45 28.91 -10.22 27.10
C VAL A 45 27.77 -10.13 28.11
N ASP A 46 27.79 -9.07 28.93
CA ASP A 46 26.78 -8.78 29.95
C ASP A 46 25.60 -7.96 29.39
N VAL A 47 25.09 -8.34 28.21
CA VAL A 47 23.89 -7.72 27.62
C VAL A 47 22.69 -8.66 27.81
N PRO A 48 21.61 -8.26 28.50
CA PRO A 48 20.40 -9.05 28.57
C PRO A 48 19.70 -9.11 27.21
N ILE A 49 19.13 -10.26 26.87
CA ILE A 49 18.43 -10.46 25.60
C ILE A 49 17.04 -11.02 25.85
N ALA A 50 16.09 -10.64 25.00
CA ALA A 50 14.77 -11.26 24.91
C ALA A 50 14.61 -11.87 23.52
N TYR A 51 13.98 -13.04 23.43
CA TYR A 51 13.77 -13.73 22.16
C TYR A 51 12.49 -14.56 22.19
N ILE A 52 11.90 -14.76 21.01
CA ILE A 52 10.73 -15.59 20.82
C ILE A 52 11.19 -16.91 20.19
N GLU A 53 10.81 -18.02 20.80
CA GLU A 53 11.03 -19.38 20.29
C GLU A 53 9.68 -19.97 19.87
N ARG A 54 9.63 -20.68 18.74
CA ARG A 54 8.40 -21.26 18.17
C ARG A 54 8.64 -22.67 17.66
N ASN A 55 7.59 -23.48 17.62
CA ASN A 55 7.63 -24.78 16.95
C ASN A 55 7.63 -24.61 15.42
N ILE A 56 8.32 -25.50 14.70
CA ILE A 56 8.52 -25.45 13.24
C ILE A 56 7.48 -26.29 12.48
N GLU A 57 6.63 -27.08 13.15
CA GLU A 57 5.75 -28.10 12.53
C GLU A 57 5.24 -27.69 11.15
N VAL A 58 5.85 -28.30 10.12
CA VAL A 58 5.60 -28.03 8.71
C VAL A 58 4.31 -28.75 8.35
N SER A 59 3.25 -28.02 8.08
CA SER A 59 2.12 -28.57 7.35
C SER A 59 2.57 -28.87 5.92
N ASP A 60 2.51 -30.15 5.50
CA ASP A 60 2.81 -30.55 4.13
C ASP A 60 1.99 -29.70 3.13
N GLY A 61 2.65 -28.76 2.46
CA GLY A 61 2.10 -28.00 1.33
C GLY A 61 1.48 -26.63 1.63
N GLU A 62 1.34 -26.21 2.90
CA GLU A 62 0.79 -24.88 3.25
C GLU A 62 1.88 -23.89 3.68
N PRO A 63 1.77 -22.59 3.33
CA PRO A 63 2.74 -21.59 3.72
C PRO A 63 2.74 -21.34 5.24
N ILE A 64 3.94 -21.24 5.80
CA ILE A 64 4.16 -21.00 7.23
C ILE A 64 3.69 -19.60 7.62
N ARG A 65 3.91 -18.61 6.74
CA ARG A 65 3.50 -17.23 6.95
C ARG A 65 3.05 -16.58 5.65
N THR A 66 1.97 -15.82 5.73
CA THR A 66 1.44 -15.02 4.62
C THR A 66 1.55 -13.53 4.95
N LEU A 67 2.34 -12.76 4.20
CA LEU A 67 2.53 -11.32 4.48
C LEU A 67 1.30 -10.46 4.18
N SER A 68 0.42 -10.93 3.29
CA SER A 68 -0.88 -10.30 3.01
C SER A 68 -1.93 -10.60 4.09
N ASP A 69 -1.66 -11.52 5.03
CA ASP A 69 -2.50 -11.75 6.19
C ASP A 69 -1.71 -11.38 7.48
N PRO A 70 -1.72 -10.10 7.88
CA PRO A 70 -0.99 -9.67 9.05
C PRO A 70 -1.60 -10.20 10.36
N ILE A 71 -2.79 -10.80 10.35
CA ILE A 71 -3.49 -11.29 11.55
C ILE A 71 -3.40 -12.81 11.71
N GLN A 72 -2.78 -13.50 10.75
CA GLN A 72 -2.51 -14.93 10.80
C GLN A 72 -1.98 -15.37 12.17
N PHE A 73 -2.58 -16.42 12.72
CA PHE A 73 -2.18 -17.03 13.99
C PHE A 73 -1.41 -18.31 13.77
N ILE A 74 -0.21 -18.37 14.33
CA ILE A 74 0.68 -19.53 14.24
C ILE A 74 0.98 -19.97 15.68
N PRO A 75 0.27 -20.97 16.21
CA PRO A 75 0.34 -21.37 17.61
C PRO A 75 1.73 -21.89 18.02
N GLY A 76 2.08 -21.71 19.30
CA GLY A 76 3.26 -22.34 19.91
C GLY A 76 4.45 -21.40 20.10
N ALA A 77 4.22 -20.09 20.23
CA ALA A 77 5.27 -19.12 20.52
C ALA A 77 5.52 -18.98 22.03
N THR A 78 6.80 -18.90 22.42
CA THR A 78 7.24 -18.70 23.81
C THR A 78 8.24 -17.55 23.89
N LEU A 79 8.00 -16.57 24.77
CA LEU A 79 8.88 -15.45 25.03
C LEU A 79 9.84 -15.77 26.18
N PHE A 80 11.13 -15.68 25.90
CA PHE A 80 12.20 -15.88 26.87
C PHE A 80 13.00 -14.61 27.12
N ILE A 81 13.49 -14.46 28.35
CA ILE A 81 14.53 -13.48 28.70
C ILE A 81 15.77 -14.16 29.29
N LYS A 82 16.95 -13.80 28.79
CA LYS A 82 18.24 -14.17 29.37
C LYS A 82 18.89 -12.93 29.95
N GLN A 83 19.33 -13.03 31.20
CA GLN A 83 20.02 -11.92 31.88
C GLN A 83 21.36 -11.56 31.23
N ARG A 84 21.93 -12.45 30.42
CA ARG A 84 23.19 -12.28 29.68
C ARG A 84 23.11 -13.04 28.36
N ALA A 85 23.66 -12.46 27.30
CA ALA A 85 23.85 -13.09 26.00
C ALA A 85 25.01 -14.10 26.04
N ASN A 86 24.81 -15.22 26.74
CA ASN A 86 25.77 -16.33 26.74
C ASN A 86 25.08 -17.70 26.80
N ALA A 87 25.75 -18.76 26.37
CA ALA A 87 25.21 -20.13 26.33
C ALA A 87 24.82 -20.72 27.70
N SER A 88 25.54 -20.35 28.77
CA SER A 88 25.29 -20.83 30.14
C SER A 88 24.19 -20.08 30.90
N ALA A 89 23.72 -18.95 30.38
CA ALA A 89 22.70 -18.13 31.02
C ALA A 89 21.34 -18.83 30.88
N ILE A 90 20.67 -19.03 32.03
CA ILE A 90 19.38 -19.70 32.11
C ILE A 90 18.29 -18.75 31.59
N PRO A 91 17.52 -19.13 30.57
CA PRO A 91 16.37 -18.35 30.12
C PRO A 91 15.21 -18.44 31.11
N VAL A 92 14.49 -17.34 31.28
CA VAL A 92 13.24 -17.27 32.05
C VAL A 92 12.09 -17.21 31.05
N ASN A 93 11.14 -18.14 31.18
CA ASN A 93 9.91 -18.16 30.38
C ASN A 93 8.93 -17.09 30.91
N LEU A 94 8.63 -16.08 30.08
CA LEU A 94 7.66 -15.05 30.44
C LEU A 94 6.23 -15.43 30.03
N SER A 95 6.07 -16.29 29.02
CA SER A 95 4.76 -16.71 28.50
C SER A 95 3.95 -17.52 29.50
N GLU A 96 4.58 -18.23 30.44
CA GLU A 96 3.89 -18.94 31.55
C GLU A 96 3.05 -18.03 32.44
N ARG A 97 3.29 -16.71 32.39
CA ARG A 97 2.54 -15.70 33.16
C ARG A 97 1.35 -15.14 32.38
N MET A 98 1.27 -15.43 31.08
CA MET A 98 0.18 -15.02 30.20
C MET A 98 -0.92 -16.09 30.23
N PHE A 99 -2.17 -15.67 30.33
CA PHE A 99 -3.34 -16.57 30.28
C PHE A 99 -3.21 -17.84 31.15
N PRO A 100 -2.93 -17.72 32.47
CA PRO A 100 -2.67 -18.87 33.34
C PRO A 100 -3.87 -19.83 33.46
N ASP A 101 -5.06 -19.37 33.11
CA ASP A 101 -6.31 -20.12 33.17
C ASP A 101 -6.69 -20.77 31.82
N ALA A 102 -5.93 -20.54 30.74
CA ALA A 102 -6.17 -21.10 29.42
C ALA A 102 -5.48 -22.48 29.28
N LEU A 103 -6.17 -23.53 29.75
CA LEU A 103 -5.67 -24.89 29.78
C LEU A 103 -6.54 -25.83 28.93
N ASP A 104 -5.94 -26.89 28.39
CA ASP A 104 -6.66 -28.01 27.75
C ASP A 104 -7.34 -28.91 28.80
N ASP A 105 -8.06 -29.94 28.32
CA ASP A 105 -8.77 -30.90 29.18
C ASP A 105 -7.82 -31.70 30.11
N GLU A 106 -6.56 -31.82 29.73
CA GLU A 106 -5.48 -32.45 30.50
C GLU A 106 -4.78 -31.49 31.49
N GLY A 107 -5.12 -30.19 31.45
CA GLY A 107 -4.56 -29.15 32.31
C GLY A 107 -3.23 -28.58 31.84
N ALA A 108 -2.83 -28.81 30.58
CA ALA A 108 -1.66 -28.19 29.96
C ALA A 108 -2.02 -26.83 29.33
N PRO A 109 -1.10 -25.85 29.29
CA PRO A 109 -1.38 -24.54 28.68
C PRO A 109 -1.69 -24.64 27.19
N LEU A 110 -2.77 -23.98 26.77
CA LEU A 110 -3.12 -23.87 25.36
C LEU A 110 -2.09 -22.99 24.61
N PRO A 111 -1.77 -23.30 23.34
CA PRO A 111 -0.71 -22.62 22.62
C PRO A 111 -1.12 -21.20 22.22
N ILE A 112 -0.28 -20.23 22.58
CA ILE A 112 -0.43 -18.82 22.19
C ILE A 112 0.46 -18.47 21.00
N ASP A 113 0.28 -17.28 20.46
CA ASP A 113 1.20 -16.71 19.47
C ASP A 113 1.73 -15.34 19.93
N ILE A 114 2.98 -15.06 19.58
CA ILE A 114 3.74 -13.86 19.98
C ILE A 114 4.62 -13.45 18.80
N LYS A 115 4.62 -12.15 18.49
CA LYS A 115 5.48 -11.54 17.46
C LYS A 115 5.75 -10.06 17.76
N ASP A 116 6.55 -9.43 16.91
CA ASP A 116 6.82 -7.99 16.87
C ASP A 116 7.57 -7.47 18.11
N LEU A 117 8.56 -8.22 18.58
CA LEU A 117 9.37 -7.91 19.75
C LEU A 117 10.27 -6.68 19.53
N LYS A 118 10.14 -5.69 20.41
CA LYS A 118 10.90 -4.43 20.37
C LYS A 118 11.33 -3.99 21.77
N THR A 119 12.48 -3.31 21.88
CA THR A 119 13.01 -2.76 23.15
C THR A 119 12.82 -1.26 23.22
N ASP A 120 12.61 -0.74 24.43
CA ASP A 120 12.61 0.69 24.68
C ASP A 120 14.03 1.27 24.66
N TYR A 121 14.14 2.60 24.55
CA TYR A 121 15.45 3.28 24.48
C TYR A 121 16.27 3.15 25.77
N SER A 122 15.65 2.80 26.90
CA SER A 122 16.36 2.61 28.17
C SER A 122 16.92 1.19 28.36
N GLY A 123 16.52 0.23 27.53
CA GLY A 123 16.90 -1.18 27.68
C GLY A 123 16.28 -1.86 28.90
N ASN A 124 15.17 -1.32 29.43
CA ASN A 124 14.49 -1.89 30.60
C ASN A 124 13.15 -2.55 30.23
N ARG A 125 12.55 -2.14 29.12
CA ARG A 125 11.23 -2.60 28.71
C ARG A 125 11.27 -3.22 27.33
N ILE A 126 10.43 -4.22 27.14
CA ILE A 126 10.10 -4.80 25.83
C ILE A 126 8.61 -4.66 25.57
N ILE A 127 8.24 -4.45 24.30
CA ILE A 127 6.87 -4.42 23.81
C ILE A 127 6.73 -5.43 22.68
N PHE A 128 5.56 -6.06 22.56
CA PHE A 128 5.29 -7.11 21.58
C PHE A 128 3.79 -7.35 21.44
N SER A 129 3.41 -8.06 20.39
CA SER A 129 2.03 -8.48 20.09
C SER A 129 1.79 -9.89 20.59
N VAL A 130 0.63 -10.16 21.19
CA VAL A 130 0.22 -11.48 21.68
C VAL A 130 -1.20 -11.77 21.23
N ARG A 131 -1.45 -12.98 20.71
CA ARG A 131 -2.79 -13.51 20.51
C ARG A 131 -3.03 -14.67 21.48
N ALA A 132 -4.15 -14.59 22.19
CA ALA A 132 -4.62 -15.65 23.08
C ALA A 132 -4.93 -16.94 22.28
N PRO A 133 -4.92 -18.11 22.94
CA PRO A 133 -5.22 -19.37 22.25
C PRO A 133 -6.69 -19.38 21.80
N MET A 134 -6.96 -20.04 20.68
CA MET A 134 -8.34 -20.34 20.28
C MET A 134 -8.84 -21.51 21.15
N ILE A 135 -10.01 -21.34 21.78
CA ILE A 135 -10.64 -22.38 22.60
C ILE A 135 -11.91 -22.84 21.89
N ASP A 136 -12.17 -24.15 21.87
CA ASP A 136 -13.38 -24.72 21.28
C ASP A 136 -14.65 -24.12 21.91
N ASN A 137 -15.62 -23.74 21.06
CA ASN A 137 -16.89 -23.09 21.42
C ASN A 137 -16.79 -21.65 21.94
N MET A 138 -15.77 -20.88 21.56
CA MET A 138 -15.80 -19.42 21.75
C MET A 138 -16.70 -18.77 20.69
N ASP A 139 -17.61 -17.88 21.13
CA ASP A 139 -18.49 -17.11 20.24
C ASP A 139 -17.73 -16.03 19.44
N VAL A 140 -16.56 -15.62 19.93
CA VAL A 140 -15.72 -14.56 19.32
C VAL A 140 -14.27 -15.01 19.34
N GLU A 141 -13.61 -14.93 18.19
CA GLU A 141 -12.18 -15.23 18.12
C GLU A 141 -11.35 -14.20 18.89
N PRO A 142 -10.29 -14.62 19.62
CA PRO A 142 -9.40 -13.66 20.28
C PRO A 142 -8.68 -12.75 19.28
N THR A 143 -8.41 -11.51 19.67
CA THR A 143 -7.62 -10.58 18.86
C THR A 143 -6.16 -10.48 19.30
N TRP A 144 -5.32 -9.98 18.38
CA TRP A 144 -3.96 -9.54 18.67
C TRP A 144 -3.97 -8.32 19.58
N ASN A 145 -3.19 -8.40 20.65
CA ASN A 145 -3.14 -7.41 21.71
C ASN A 145 -1.69 -7.01 22.02
N ILE A 146 -1.48 -5.75 22.42
CA ILE A 146 -0.14 -5.22 22.75
C ILE A 146 0.19 -5.44 24.22
N TRP A 147 1.35 -6.04 24.49
CA TRP A 147 1.88 -6.32 25.82
C TRP A 147 3.23 -5.67 26.06
N GLU A 148 3.49 -5.29 27.31
CA GLU A 148 4.77 -4.75 27.79
C GLU A 148 5.31 -5.62 28.93
N TYR A 149 6.62 -5.84 28.94
CA TYR A 149 7.35 -6.35 30.10
C TYR A 149 8.42 -5.37 30.55
N ASP A 150 8.41 -5.00 31.83
CA ASP A 150 9.42 -4.19 32.50
C ASP A 150 10.26 -5.06 33.44
N ARG A 151 11.57 -5.16 33.16
CA ARG A 151 12.49 -5.98 33.95
C ARG A 151 12.90 -5.36 35.28
N LEU A 152 12.70 -4.05 35.48
CA LEU A 152 13.05 -3.39 36.75
C LEU A 152 12.00 -3.67 37.81
N SER A 153 10.74 -3.67 37.41
CA SER A 153 9.59 -3.96 38.27
C SER A 153 9.12 -5.42 38.22
N ASP A 154 9.64 -6.20 37.26
CA ASP A 154 9.23 -7.59 36.96
C ASP A 154 7.73 -7.68 36.64
N THR A 155 7.20 -6.68 35.93
CA THR A 155 5.79 -6.62 35.55
C THR A 155 5.60 -6.95 34.09
N LEU A 156 4.68 -7.87 33.80
CA LEU A 156 4.19 -8.21 32.48
C LEU A 156 2.70 -7.86 32.41
N ALA A 157 2.28 -7.05 31.44
CA ALA A 157 0.87 -6.64 31.32
C ALA A 157 0.47 -6.32 29.88
N ARG A 158 -0.81 -6.54 29.57
CA ARG A 158 -1.48 -5.99 28.38
C ARG A 158 -1.64 -4.48 28.57
N ILE A 159 -1.24 -3.69 27.57
CA ILE A 159 -1.25 -2.22 27.67
C ILE A 159 -2.68 -1.68 27.67
N ILE A 160 -3.52 -2.16 26.73
CA ILE A 160 -4.94 -1.78 26.70
C ILE A 160 -5.67 -2.60 27.76
N ALA A 161 -5.92 -1.98 28.92
CA ALA A 161 -6.45 -2.71 30.08
C ALA A 161 -7.87 -3.25 29.87
N SER A 162 -8.75 -2.48 29.21
CA SER A 162 -10.16 -2.85 28.99
C SER A 162 -10.29 -3.90 27.89
N ASP A 163 -10.86 -5.07 28.20
CA ASP A 163 -11.13 -6.13 27.21
C ASP A 163 -11.93 -5.60 26.03
N ILE A 164 -12.98 -4.81 26.28
CA ILE A 164 -13.83 -4.25 25.22
C ILE A 164 -13.03 -3.36 24.27
N VAL A 165 -12.08 -2.57 24.81
CA VAL A 165 -11.26 -1.70 23.97
C VAL A 165 -10.21 -2.54 23.26
N ALA A 166 -9.56 -3.48 23.95
CA ALA A 166 -8.49 -4.31 23.42
C ALA A 166 -9.00 -5.20 22.26
N GLU A 167 -10.15 -5.85 22.42
CA GLU A 167 -10.74 -6.73 21.42
C GLU A 167 -11.44 -6.00 20.25
N ALA A 168 -11.49 -4.65 20.25
CA ALA A 168 -12.11 -3.90 19.15
C ALA A 168 -11.22 -3.79 17.88
N GLY A 169 -10.13 -4.57 17.79
CA GLY A 169 -9.32 -4.72 16.58
C GLY A 169 -8.08 -5.57 16.81
N GLN A 170 -7.36 -5.85 15.73
CA GLN A 170 -6.16 -6.69 15.70
C GLN A 170 -4.91 -5.80 15.79
N ASP A 171 -4.29 -5.68 16.97
CA ASP A 171 -3.19 -4.75 17.20
C ASP A 171 -1.82 -5.45 17.11
N THR A 172 -1.00 -5.06 16.13
CA THR A 172 0.31 -5.68 15.84
C THR A 172 1.41 -4.64 15.60
N GLY A 173 2.67 -5.07 15.54
CA GLY A 173 3.81 -4.20 15.21
C GLY A 173 4.09 -3.05 16.19
N PRO A 174 3.99 -3.20 17.52
CA PRO A 174 4.14 -2.07 18.43
C PRO A 174 5.59 -1.57 18.54
N VAL A 175 5.77 -0.25 18.54
CA VAL A 175 7.06 0.42 18.74
C VAL A 175 6.92 1.62 19.67
N TYR A 176 7.92 1.83 20.52
CA TYR A 176 8.03 3.02 21.37
C TYR A 176 8.42 4.26 20.55
N LEU A 177 7.68 5.35 20.76
CA LEU A 177 8.06 6.69 20.30
C LEU A 177 8.93 7.39 21.36
N ALA A 178 9.73 8.37 20.92
CA ALA A 178 10.65 9.10 21.80
C ALA A 178 9.93 9.90 22.92
N ASP A 179 8.68 10.30 22.68
CA ASP A 179 7.85 11.03 23.64
C ASP A 179 7.09 10.10 24.61
N GLY A 180 7.31 8.78 24.52
CA GLY A 180 6.69 7.77 25.37
C GLY A 180 5.37 7.22 24.84
N ARG A 181 4.83 7.75 23.73
CA ARG A 181 3.69 7.13 23.04
C ARG A 181 4.12 5.81 22.36
N ILE A 182 3.13 5.06 21.91
CA ILE A 182 3.33 3.79 21.18
C ILE A 182 2.67 3.93 19.81
N ILE A 183 3.37 3.51 18.76
CA ILE A 183 2.82 3.31 17.42
C ILE A 183 2.63 1.82 17.14
N PHE A 184 1.61 1.46 16.38
CA PHE A 184 1.28 0.07 16.02
C PHE A 184 0.40 0.02 14.77
N SER A 185 0.32 -1.13 14.11
CA SER A 185 -0.63 -1.42 13.03
C SER A 185 -1.91 -2.03 13.61
N SER A 186 -3.07 -1.66 13.07
CA SER A 186 -4.36 -2.15 13.56
C SER A 186 -5.49 -2.11 12.54
N THR A 187 -6.41 -3.08 12.64
CA THR A 187 -7.65 -3.16 11.84
C THR A 187 -8.80 -2.30 12.37
N ARG A 188 -8.60 -1.57 13.49
CA ARG A 188 -9.65 -0.76 14.16
C ARG A 188 -10.33 0.26 13.26
N GLN A 189 -9.56 0.89 12.36
CA GLN A 189 -10.00 1.91 11.39
C GLN A 189 -11.00 2.95 11.93
N ARG A 190 -10.87 3.37 13.20
CA ARG A 190 -11.86 4.24 13.86
C ARG A 190 -11.95 5.63 13.22
N GLY A 191 -10.86 6.11 12.63
CA GLY A 191 -10.86 7.35 11.86
C GLY A 191 -11.75 7.22 10.61
N ASN A 192 -11.62 6.12 9.89
CA ASN A 192 -12.48 5.83 8.73
C ASN A 192 -13.97 5.70 9.14
N GLN A 193 -14.27 4.95 10.20
CA GLN A 193 -15.64 4.78 10.71
C GLN A 193 -16.29 6.11 11.13
N ALA A 194 -15.54 7.00 11.79
CA ALA A 194 -16.04 8.33 12.14
C ALA A 194 -16.34 9.15 10.88
N ARG A 195 -15.46 9.08 9.86
CA ARG A 195 -15.66 9.77 8.59
C ARG A 195 -16.86 9.25 7.81
N LEU A 196 -17.08 7.94 7.77
CA LEU A 196 -18.27 7.36 7.13
C LEU A 196 -19.55 7.91 7.77
N LEU A 197 -19.59 8.01 9.09
CA LEU A 197 -20.73 8.62 9.79
C LEU A 197 -20.93 10.09 9.41
N ASP A 198 -19.84 10.88 9.37
CA ASP A 198 -19.88 12.29 8.96
C ASP A 198 -20.34 12.47 7.50
N GLU A 199 -20.04 11.49 6.64
CA GLU A 199 -20.46 11.39 5.24
C GLU A 199 -21.90 10.85 5.08
N GLY A 200 -22.58 10.50 6.18
CA GLY A 200 -23.96 9.99 6.18
C GLY A 200 -24.09 8.49 5.87
N LYS A 201 -23.01 7.73 6.04
CA LYS A 201 -22.92 6.29 5.75
C LYS A 201 -22.86 5.44 7.02
N PRO A 202 -23.18 4.13 6.94
CA PRO A 202 -22.94 3.19 8.03
C PRO A 202 -21.47 3.11 8.43
N GLN A 203 -21.19 2.81 9.69
CA GLN A 203 -19.83 2.66 10.22
C GLN A 203 -19.36 1.22 10.05
N TYR A 204 -18.22 1.02 9.40
CA TYR A 204 -17.61 -0.30 9.22
C TYR A 204 -16.09 -0.19 9.02
N ALA A 205 -15.37 -1.28 9.24
CA ALA A 205 -13.96 -1.42 8.86
C ALA A 205 -13.88 -1.87 7.40
N GLY A 206 -12.99 -1.27 6.62
CA GLY A 206 -12.79 -1.63 5.23
C GLY A 206 -11.92 -2.88 5.08
N LEU A 207 -12.29 -3.75 4.15
CA LEU A 207 -11.38 -4.76 3.61
C LEU A 207 -10.23 -4.11 2.85
N GLU A 208 -9.10 -4.82 2.78
CA GLU A 208 -8.00 -4.49 1.89
C GLU A 208 -8.40 -4.68 0.41
N GLU A 209 -7.62 -4.15 -0.55
CA GLU A 209 -8.05 -4.04 -1.95
C GLU A 209 -8.28 -5.38 -2.68
N SER A 210 -7.81 -6.51 -2.15
CA SER A 210 -8.13 -7.88 -2.61
C SER A 210 -9.48 -8.38 -2.09
N LEU A 211 -10.03 -7.73 -1.07
CA LEU A 211 -11.26 -8.08 -0.36
C LEU A 211 -11.16 -9.36 0.48
N ASP A 212 -9.96 -9.72 0.96
CA ASP A 212 -9.72 -10.97 1.70
C ASP A 212 -9.66 -10.77 3.23
N ALA A 213 -9.26 -9.58 3.71
CA ALA A 213 -9.13 -9.28 5.14
C ALA A 213 -9.33 -7.78 5.44
N HIS A 214 -9.57 -7.41 6.70
CA HIS A 214 -9.59 -5.98 7.07
C HIS A 214 -8.22 -5.33 6.88
N ALA A 215 -8.21 -4.12 6.32
CA ALA A 215 -6.99 -3.31 6.21
C ALA A 215 -6.40 -2.99 7.59
N SER A 216 -5.13 -3.37 7.82
CA SER A 216 -4.36 -3.01 9.01
C SER A 216 -3.49 -1.78 8.74
N VAL A 217 -3.74 -0.68 9.45
CA VAL A 217 -3.10 0.63 9.22
C VAL A 217 -2.55 1.24 10.52
N LEU A 218 -1.74 2.29 10.43
CA LEU A 218 -0.97 2.81 11.57
C LEU A 218 -1.81 3.66 12.51
N HIS A 219 -1.64 3.38 13.81
CA HIS A 219 -2.26 4.05 14.93
C HIS A 219 -1.23 4.40 15.99
N ILE A 220 -1.52 5.44 16.77
CA ILE A 220 -0.74 5.85 17.95
C ILE A 220 -1.61 5.81 19.20
N MET A 221 -0.99 5.56 20.35
CA MET A 221 -1.65 5.66 21.66
C MET A 221 -0.69 6.18 22.73
N ASN A 222 -1.25 6.63 23.85
CA ASN A 222 -0.48 6.91 25.05
C ASN A 222 0.12 5.62 25.63
N ALA A 223 1.17 5.75 26.45
CA ALA A 223 1.83 4.62 27.12
C ALA A 223 0.89 3.74 27.97
N ASP A 224 -0.24 4.30 28.43
CA ASP A 224 -1.26 3.62 29.24
C ASP A 224 -2.39 2.98 28.42
N GLY A 225 -2.26 2.95 27.09
CA GLY A 225 -3.26 2.41 26.17
C GLY A 225 -4.45 3.34 25.88
N SER A 226 -4.43 4.59 26.39
CA SER A 226 -5.47 5.58 26.12
C SER A 226 -5.19 6.40 24.84
N ASN A 227 -6.21 7.14 24.38
CA ASN A 227 -6.11 8.07 23.24
C ASN A 227 -5.56 7.42 21.95
N ILE A 228 -6.14 6.29 21.55
CA ILE A 228 -5.83 5.64 20.27
C ILE A 228 -6.29 6.54 19.11
N GLN A 229 -5.37 6.88 18.21
CA GLN A 229 -5.62 7.72 17.04
C GLN A 229 -5.04 7.06 15.78
N GLN A 230 -5.84 6.98 14.72
CA GLN A 230 -5.39 6.55 13.40
C GLN A 230 -4.58 7.66 12.73
N ILE A 231 -3.44 7.33 12.14
CA ILE A 231 -2.54 8.28 11.47
C ILE A 231 -2.18 7.91 10.03
N SER A 232 -2.52 6.70 9.58
CA SER A 232 -2.47 6.34 8.17
C SER A 232 -3.80 5.80 7.65
N PHE A 233 -4.05 6.02 6.36
CA PHE A 233 -5.37 5.83 5.73
C PHE A 233 -5.30 5.02 4.44
N ASN A 234 -4.26 4.18 4.28
CA ASN A 234 -4.14 3.27 3.13
C ASN A 234 -5.40 2.39 2.98
N GLN A 235 -5.67 1.92 1.77
CA GLN A 235 -6.74 0.96 1.49
C GLN A 235 -6.27 -0.49 1.52
N SER A 236 -4.96 -0.72 1.68
CA SER A 236 -4.38 -2.04 1.90
C SER A 236 -3.73 -2.07 3.29
N HIS A 237 -2.46 -2.47 3.43
CA HIS A 237 -1.81 -2.59 4.74
C HIS A 237 -0.67 -1.57 4.92
N ASP A 238 -0.50 -1.07 6.14
CA ASP A 238 0.70 -0.37 6.62
C ASP A 238 1.22 -1.12 7.87
N LEU A 239 2.36 -1.80 7.72
CA LEU A 239 2.88 -2.83 8.63
C LEU A 239 4.30 -2.51 9.12
N ASP A 240 4.73 -3.24 10.14
CA ASP A 240 6.11 -3.25 10.65
C ASP A 240 6.74 -1.85 10.84
N PRO A 241 6.11 -0.93 11.59
CA PRO A 241 6.68 0.39 11.80
C PRO A 241 8.02 0.31 12.54
N LEU A 242 8.89 1.29 12.27
CA LEU A 242 10.22 1.46 12.85
C LEU A 242 10.48 2.97 13.03
N VAL A 243 11.12 3.36 14.12
CA VAL A 243 11.54 4.77 14.32
C VAL A 243 12.98 4.95 13.86
N LEU A 244 13.18 5.81 12.87
CA LEU A 244 14.49 6.18 12.36
C LEU A 244 15.22 7.15 13.32
N PRO A 245 16.56 7.25 13.26
CA PRO A 245 17.33 8.19 14.08
C PRO A 245 16.92 9.66 13.91
N ASN A 246 16.38 10.03 12.75
CA ASN A 246 15.85 11.37 12.47
C ASN A 246 14.46 11.63 13.10
N GLY A 247 13.85 10.61 13.72
CA GLY A 247 12.54 10.68 14.35
C GLY A 247 11.35 10.38 13.43
N LYS A 248 11.57 10.21 12.13
CA LYS A 248 10.54 9.72 11.21
C LYS A 248 10.25 8.24 11.47
N LEU A 249 9.06 7.84 11.05
CA LEU A 249 8.62 6.45 11.01
C LEU A 249 8.97 5.89 9.63
N LEU A 250 9.60 4.74 9.57
CA LEU A 250 9.73 3.90 8.38
C LEU A 250 8.81 2.69 8.55
N PHE A 251 8.10 2.27 7.52
CA PHE A 251 7.17 1.13 7.58
C PHE A 251 6.98 0.49 6.21
N SER A 252 6.51 -0.76 6.19
CA SER A 252 6.16 -1.47 4.96
C SER A 252 4.71 -1.19 4.59
N ARG A 253 4.47 -0.57 3.44
CA ARG A 253 3.14 -0.33 2.88
C ARG A 253 2.87 -1.32 1.76
N TRP A 254 1.73 -1.99 1.81
CA TRP A 254 1.24 -2.79 0.71
C TRP A 254 0.51 -1.88 -0.28
N ASP A 255 1.08 -1.73 -1.47
CA ASP A 255 0.43 -1.09 -2.61
C ASP A 255 -0.15 -2.21 -3.49
N GLN A 256 -1.45 -2.15 -3.79
CA GLN A 256 -2.14 -3.21 -4.54
C GLN A 256 -3.00 -2.69 -5.71
N ASN A 257 -3.40 -1.43 -5.65
CA ASN A 257 -4.24 -0.79 -6.66
C ASN A 257 -3.69 -0.96 -8.10
N ALA A 258 -4.56 -1.35 -9.02
CA ALA A 258 -4.27 -1.53 -10.45
C ALA A 258 -3.20 -2.59 -10.81
N GLY A 259 -2.91 -3.54 -9.91
CA GLY A 259 -2.24 -4.80 -10.26
C GLY A 259 -0.71 -4.82 -10.11
N ASN A 260 -0.06 -3.71 -9.78
CA ASN A 260 1.34 -3.73 -9.31
C ASN A 260 1.31 -3.94 -7.78
N LYS A 261 1.50 -5.20 -7.36
CA LYS A 261 1.37 -5.62 -5.96
C LYS A 261 2.74 -5.72 -5.30
N GLY A 262 2.99 -4.93 -4.27
CA GLY A 262 4.27 -4.99 -3.56
C GLY A 262 4.25 -4.33 -2.19
N LEU A 263 5.04 -4.87 -1.25
CA LEU A 263 5.36 -4.25 0.02
C LEU A 263 6.55 -3.31 -0.16
N ASN A 264 6.26 -2.00 -0.23
CA ASN A 264 7.24 -0.93 -0.40
C ASN A 264 7.57 -0.27 0.93
N LEU A 265 8.76 0.33 1.06
CA LEU A 265 9.10 1.13 2.23
C LEU A 265 8.59 2.56 2.07
N TYR A 266 7.80 3.00 3.03
CA TYR A 266 7.32 4.38 3.15
C TYR A 266 7.82 4.99 4.46
N GLN A 267 7.86 6.32 4.49
CA GLN A 267 8.11 7.08 5.71
C GLN A 267 7.03 8.14 5.96
N MET A 268 6.87 8.51 7.22
CA MET A 268 6.06 9.67 7.64
C MET A 268 6.51 10.19 9.01
N ASN A 269 6.00 11.33 9.43
CA ASN A 269 6.16 11.83 10.80
C ASN A 269 5.24 11.09 11.78
N PRO A 270 5.58 11.04 13.09
CA PRO A 270 4.70 10.44 14.11
C PRO A 270 3.33 11.10 14.30
N ASP A 271 3.08 12.24 13.65
CA ASP A 271 1.76 12.89 13.61
C ASP A 271 0.97 12.58 12.33
N GLY A 272 1.48 11.70 11.46
CA GLY A 272 0.87 11.27 10.20
C GLY A 272 1.22 12.13 8.99
N SER A 273 1.92 13.25 9.18
CA SER A 273 2.31 14.17 8.10
C SER A 273 3.55 13.70 7.32
N GLU A 274 3.78 14.28 6.14
CA GLU A 274 4.92 13.96 5.28
C GLU A 274 5.00 12.49 4.88
N LEU A 275 3.87 11.87 4.54
CA LEU A 275 3.86 10.54 3.92
C LEU A 275 4.63 10.57 2.58
N GLU A 276 5.62 9.70 2.44
CA GLU A 276 6.52 9.60 1.27
C GLU A 276 6.94 8.15 1.03
N ILE A 277 7.10 7.77 -0.25
CA ILE A 277 7.77 6.52 -0.60
C ILE A 277 9.29 6.67 -0.43
N VAL A 278 9.96 5.63 0.05
CA VAL A 278 11.40 5.61 0.32
C VAL A 278 12.12 4.64 -0.60
N TYR A 279 11.61 3.40 -0.71
CA TYR A 279 12.30 2.34 -1.43
C TYR A 279 11.36 1.22 -1.90
N GLY A 280 11.61 0.65 -3.08
CA GLY A 280 11.15 -0.70 -3.43
C GLY A 280 10.23 -0.81 -4.64
N ARG A 281 9.69 0.32 -5.15
CA ARG A 281 8.63 0.36 -6.17
C ARG A 281 8.93 -0.45 -7.43
N HIS A 282 10.20 -0.46 -7.84
CA HIS A 282 10.71 -1.17 -9.02
C HIS A 282 11.77 -2.21 -8.64
N SER A 283 11.75 -2.69 -7.39
CA SER A 283 12.79 -3.55 -6.84
C SER A 283 12.28 -4.93 -6.42
N HIS A 284 11.09 -5.35 -6.85
CA HIS A 284 10.51 -6.64 -6.46
C HIS A 284 11.06 -7.83 -7.28
N ASP A 285 11.50 -7.60 -8.53
CA ASP A 285 11.96 -8.66 -9.45
C ASP A 285 13.48 -8.74 -9.58
N ILE A 286 14.21 -8.43 -8.49
CA ILE A 286 15.68 -8.31 -8.52
C ILE A 286 16.44 -9.64 -8.46
N ILE A 287 15.79 -10.72 -8.01
CA ILE A 287 16.40 -12.06 -7.90
C ILE A 287 15.67 -13.00 -8.88
N ASP A 288 16.34 -13.34 -9.98
CA ASP A 288 15.82 -14.25 -10.99
C ASP A 288 15.48 -15.62 -10.37
N GLY A 289 14.24 -16.08 -10.56
CA GLY A 289 13.76 -17.36 -10.02
C GLY A 289 13.30 -17.37 -8.56
N ALA A 290 13.45 -16.29 -7.78
CA ALA A 290 12.98 -16.24 -6.39
C ALA A 290 11.50 -15.80 -6.23
N GLY A 291 10.85 -15.41 -7.33
CA GLY A 291 9.55 -14.73 -7.31
C GLY A 291 9.64 -13.30 -6.76
N ASP A 292 8.50 -12.61 -6.67
CA ASP A 292 8.43 -11.20 -6.24
C ASP A 292 8.93 -11.04 -4.78
N VAL A 293 10.12 -10.45 -4.63
CA VAL A 293 10.76 -10.17 -3.34
C VAL A 293 9.97 -9.10 -2.60
N GLN A 294 9.60 -9.36 -1.35
CA GLN A 294 8.84 -8.45 -0.50
C GLN A 294 9.68 -7.93 0.67
N TYR A 295 9.52 -6.64 0.96
CA TYR A 295 10.31 -5.93 1.95
C TYR A 295 9.59 -5.87 3.30
N SER A 296 10.10 -6.61 4.29
CA SER A 296 9.54 -6.64 5.66
C SER A 296 10.62 -6.93 6.72
N LYS A 297 10.25 -6.91 8.01
CA LYS A 297 11.18 -7.11 9.14
C LYS A 297 12.30 -6.07 9.19
N ALA A 298 11.96 -4.80 8.97
CA ALA A 298 12.92 -3.70 9.00
C ALA A 298 13.50 -3.48 10.41
N SER A 299 14.78 -3.13 10.48
CA SER A 299 15.43 -2.60 11.69
C SER A 299 16.49 -1.56 11.30
N VAL A 300 17.07 -0.88 12.28
CA VAL A 300 18.11 0.14 12.03
C VAL A 300 19.36 -0.19 12.84
N THR A 301 20.52 0.02 12.24
CA THR A 301 21.82 -0.15 12.87
C THR A 301 22.22 1.10 13.67
N PRO A 302 23.21 1.00 14.58
CA PRO A 302 23.71 2.14 15.34
C PRO A 302 24.29 3.29 14.50
N ASP A 303 24.77 2.99 13.29
CA ASP A 303 25.25 3.97 12.31
C ASP A 303 24.14 4.51 11.38
N GLY A 304 22.90 4.06 11.56
CA GLY A 304 21.72 4.60 10.89
C GLY A 304 21.33 3.91 9.58
N GLN A 305 22.00 2.81 9.20
CA GLN A 305 21.61 2.01 8.04
C GLN A 305 20.34 1.19 8.33
N VAL A 306 19.51 1.04 7.30
CA VAL A 306 18.31 0.20 7.39
C VAL A 306 18.67 -1.24 7.06
N LEU A 307 18.34 -2.17 7.94
CA LEU A 307 18.40 -3.62 7.72
C LEU A 307 17.02 -4.13 7.35
N LEU A 308 16.95 -5.01 6.35
CA LEU A 308 15.68 -5.48 5.81
C LEU A 308 15.76 -6.95 5.39
N GLY A 309 14.72 -7.72 5.68
CA GLY A 309 14.61 -9.10 5.23
C GLY A 309 14.02 -9.20 3.81
N LEU A 310 14.56 -10.08 2.99
CA LEU A 310 14.11 -10.34 1.61
C LEU A 310 13.10 -11.51 1.56
N ASN A 311 11.81 -11.19 1.62
CA ASN A 311 10.76 -12.18 1.84
C ASN A 311 9.96 -12.46 0.57
N SER A 312 8.98 -13.36 0.66
CA SER A 312 7.89 -13.52 -0.32
C SER A 312 6.55 -13.31 0.38
N PHE A 313 5.48 -13.06 -0.38
CA PHE A 313 4.12 -12.99 0.20
C PHE A 313 3.73 -14.31 0.87
N SER A 314 4.08 -15.44 0.25
CA SER A 314 3.81 -16.78 0.76
C SER A 314 5.12 -17.46 1.13
N GLN A 315 5.39 -17.58 2.42
CA GLN A 315 6.65 -18.13 2.93
C GLN A 315 6.52 -19.63 3.17
N ALA A 316 7.23 -20.44 2.38
CA ALA A 316 7.27 -21.89 2.55
C ALA A 316 8.17 -22.34 3.72
N ARG A 317 9.01 -21.45 4.26
CA ARG A 317 9.97 -21.76 5.32
C ARG A 317 10.20 -20.56 6.25
N PHE A 318 10.69 -20.83 7.45
CA PHE A 318 11.30 -19.80 8.28
C PHE A 318 12.68 -19.41 7.71
N GLY A 319 13.02 -18.12 7.73
CA GLY A 319 14.32 -17.63 7.31
C GLY A 319 14.39 -17.06 5.90
N THR A 320 15.32 -16.14 5.73
CA THR A 320 15.54 -15.27 4.58
C THR A 320 17.03 -14.84 4.56
N ASP A 321 17.40 -14.00 3.58
CA ASP A 321 18.58 -13.15 3.65
C ASP A 321 18.21 -11.78 4.23
N TYR A 322 19.16 -11.15 4.90
CA TYR A 322 19.05 -9.77 5.37
C TYR A 322 20.03 -8.90 4.60
N VAL A 323 19.56 -7.74 4.15
CA VAL A 323 20.38 -6.74 3.47
C VAL A 323 20.41 -5.43 4.24
N THR A 324 21.52 -4.71 4.16
CA THR A 324 21.58 -3.26 4.45
C THR A 324 21.13 -2.50 3.21
N ILE A 325 20.30 -1.46 3.38
CA ILE A 325 19.82 -0.61 2.29
C ILE A 325 20.28 0.83 2.48
N ASP A 326 20.89 1.39 1.44
CA ASP A 326 21.24 2.80 1.33
C ASP A 326 20.04 3.64 0.85
N ILE A 327 19.10 3.90 1.75
CA ILE A 327 17.88 4.66 1.47
C ILE A 327 18.11 6.17 1.26
N ASP A 328 19.30 6.66 1.61
CA ASP A 328 19.68 8.07 1.46
C ASP A 328 20.10 8.37 0.01
N ASN A 329 20.76 7.43 -0.65
CA ASN A 329 21.27 7.60 -2.00
C ASN A 329 20.45 6.90 -3.09
N PHE A 330 19.51 6.02 -2.73
CA PHE A 330 18.67 5.27 -3.68
C PHE A 330 17.17 5.36 -3.37
N VAL A 331 16.37 5.15 -4.41
CA VAL A 331 14.91 4.90 -4.32
C VAL A 331 14.52 3.49 -4.77
N ASP A 332 15.39 2.82 -5.52
CA ASP A 332 15.22 1.43 -5.94
C ASP A 332 16.59 0.74 -6.02
N PHE A 333 16.61 -0.57 -6.25
CA PHE A 333 17.81 -1.40 -6.24
C PHE A 333 18.99 -0.82 -7.02
N GLN A 334 18.73 -0.24 -8.19
CA GLN A 334 19.75 0.41 -9.04
C GLN A 334 19.45 1.87 -9.36
N MET A 335 18.35 2.43 -8.84
CA MET A 335 17.97 3.81 -9.13
C MET A 335 18.45 4.77 -8.03
N PRO A 336 19.47 5.59 -8.31
CA PRO A 336 19.91 6.61 -7.36
C PRO A 336 18.88 7.74 -7.27
N VAL A 337 18.94 8.48 -6.17
CA VAL A 337 18.28 9.79 -6.09
C VAL A 337 18.87 10.76 -7.13
N ASP A 338 18.07 11.71 -7.59
CA ASP A 338 18.50 12.68 -8.60
C ASP A 338 19.74 13.47 -8.15
N GLY A 339 20.62 13.77 -9.11
CA GLY A 339 21.85 14.52 -8.86
C GLY A 339 23.02 13.74 -8.24
N ILE A 340 22.83 12.48 -7.83
CA ILE A 340 23.91 11.63 -7.31
C ILE A 340 24.49 10.74 -8.42
N SER A 341 25.79 10.88 -8.70
CA SER A 341 26.48 10.22 -9.83
C SER A 341 27.63 9.28 -9.42
N SER A 342 27.86 9.10 -8.11
CA SER A 342 29.02 8.37 -7.55
C SER A 342 28.61 7.51 -6.34
N VAL A 343 27.82 6.47 -6.57
CA VAL A 343 27.34 5.54 -5.54
C VAL A 343 27.72 4.09 -5.88
N SER A 344 27.53 3.19 -4.91
CA SER A 344 27.54 1.74 -5.08
C SER A 344 26.77 1.31 -6.35
N GLU A 345 27.10 0.17 -6.95
CA GLU A 345 26.34 -0.35 -8.10
C GLU A 345 24.88 -0.72 -7.75
N SER A 346 24.59 -0.92 -6.45
CA SER A 346 23.24 -1.17 -5.95
C SER A 346 23.01 -0.60 -4.55
N ALA A 347 21.74 -0.41 -4.21
CA ALA A 347 21.29 0.04 -2.90
C ALA A 347 21.46 -1.01 -1.80
N GLN A 348 21.48 -2.30 -2.17
CA GLN A 348 21.45 -3.42 -1.24
C GLN A 348 22.82 -4.10 -1.09
N GLN A 349 23.17 -4.48 0.12
CA GLN A 349 24.35 -5.32 0.41
C GLN A 349 23.98 -6.37 1.45
N SER A 350 24.49 -7.60 1.33
CA SER A 350 24.25 -8.64 2.34
C SER A 350 24.72 -8.17 3.71
N ALA A 351 23.85 -8.26 4.71
CA ALA A 351 24.10 -7.70 6.04
C ALA A 351 24.99 -8.59 6.92
N LEU A 352 25.04 -9.90 6.66
CA LEU A 352 25.75 -10.84 7.52
C LEU A 352 26.41 -12.01 6.79
N LEU A 353 25.65 -12.77 6.01
CA LEU A 353 26.15 -13.95 5.28
C LEU A 353 26.02 -13.70 3.78
N GLU A 354 27.10 -13.94 3.03
CA GLU A 354 27.06 -13.89 1.57
C GLU A 354 26.54 -15.22 0.99
N GLY A 355 25.85 -15.14 -0.15
CA GLY A 355 25.49 -16.31 -0.96
C GLY A 355 24.33 -17.14 -0.41
N ILE A 356 23.38 -16.52 0.31
CA ILE A 356 22.11 -17.16 0.62
C ILE A 356 21.28 -17.26 -0.67
N ASP A 357 20.91 -18.48 -1.05
CA ASP A 357 20.07 -18.74 -2.23
C ASP A 357 18.58 -18.73 -1.85
N LEU A 358 17.84 -17.77 -2.39
CA LEU A 358 16.40 -17.63 -2.17
C LEU A 358 15.54 -18.34 -3.23
N THR A 359 16.15 -18.84 -4.31
CA THR A 359 15.44 -19.44 -5.46
C THR A 359 15.10 -20.93 -5.25
N GLY A 360 15.92 -21.63 -4.45
CA GLY A 360 15.78 -23.06 -4.18
C GLY A 360 15.39 -23.40 -2.75
N GLU A 361 15.17 -24.68 -2.48
CA GLU A 361 14.97 -25.22 -1.13
C GLU A 361 16.28 -25.29 -0.32
N ILE A 362 17.41 -25.42 -1.01
CA ILE A 362 18.74 -25.63 -0.40
C ILE A 362 19.61 -24.40 -0.65
N SER A 363 20.06 -23.76 0.43
CA SER A 363 21.06 -22.70 0.41
C SER A 363 22.29 -23.15 1.18
N ALA A 364 23.47 -23.23 0.54
CA ALA A 364 24.70 -23.67 1.22
C ALA A 364 25.10 -22.78 2.41
N ALA A 365 24.79 -21.48 2.34
CA ALA A 365 24.97 -20.51 3.43
C ALA A 365 23.94 -20.66 4.56
N GLY A 366 22.88 -21.46 4.35
CA GLY A 366 21.75 -21.58 5.27
C GLY A 366 20.78 -20.40 5.14
N PHE A 367 19.98 -20.18 6.19
CA PHE A 367 18.97 -19.11 6.24
C PHE A 367 18.97 -18.38 7.58
N ILE A 368 18.83 -17.06 7.55
CA ILE A 368 18.75 -16.19 8.73
C ILE A 368 17.28 -15.88 9.00
N ASN A 369 16.79 -16.11 10.21
CA ASN A 369 15.38 -15.88 10.53
C ASN A 369 15.11 -14.63 11.37
N ALA A 370 16.09 -14.23 12.17
CA ALA A 370 16.06 -13.01 12.98
C ALA A 370 17.47 -12.41 12.99
N LEU A 371 17.56 -11.09 12.97
CA LEU A 371 18.81 -10.36 13.02
C LEU A 371 18.61 -9.06 13.82
N TYR A 372 19.54 -8.77 14.74
CA TYR A 372 19.47 -7.59 15.60
C TYR A 372 20.88 -7.01 15.87
N PRO A 373 21.19 -5.77 15.46
CA PRO A 373 22.46 -5.12 15.73
C PRO A 373 22.53 -4.55 17.16
N LEU A 374 23.67 -4.72 17.85
CA LEU A 374 23.92 -4.14 19.19
C LEU A 374 24.27 -2.64 19.11
N TRP A 375 23.82 -1.87 20.09
CA TRP A 375 23.96 -0.41 20.21
C TRP A 375 25.07 0.04 21.17
N ASP A 376 25.87 -0.89 21.67
CA ASP A 376 26.99 -0.64 22.58
C ASP A 376 28.29 -0.16 21.90
N GLY A 377 28.23 0.07 20.59
CA GLY A 377 29.36 0.54 19.77
C GLY A 377 30.34 -0.56 19.34
N SER A 378 30.06 -1.84 19.64
CA SER A 378 30.94 -2.94 19.24
C SER A 378 30.71 -3.41 17.79
N GLY A 379 29.61 -3.01 17.15
CA GLY A 379 29.18 -3.52 15.85
C GLY A 379 28.74 -4.99 15.85
N ARG A 380 28.52 -5.59 17.03
CA ARG A 380 28.09 -7.00 17.13
C ARG A 380 26.65 -7.17 16.69
N ILE A 381 26.32 -8.36 16.21
CA ILE A 381 24.98 -8.68 15.70
C ILE A 381 24.50 -9.98 16.36
N LEU A 382 23.30 -9.97 16.95
CA LEU A 382 22.58 -11.17 17.34
C LEU A 382 21.81 -11.69 16.13
N TYR A 383 21.81 -13.00 15.92
CA TYR A 383 21.06 -13.57 14.81
C TYR A 383 20.61 -15.01 15.09
N SER A 384 19.45 -15.36 14.54
CA SER A 384 18.96 -16.74 14.47
C SER A 384 19.28 -17.31 13.10
N TRP A 385 19.99 -18.42 13.06
CA TRP A 385 20.47 -19.02 11.81
C TRP A 385 20.36 -20.54 11.83
N SER A 386 19.81 -21.08 10.76
CA SER A 386 19.86 -22.52 10.46
C SER A 386 20.95 -22.76 9.44
N GLN A 387 22.01 -23.47 9.86
CA GLN A 387 23.02 -23.98 8.94
C GLN A 387 22.40 -25.02 8.00
N CYS A 388 22.83 -25.03 6.74
CA CYS A 388 22.39 -26.04 5.79
C CYS A 388 22.89 -27.44 6.16
N ARG A 389 21.97 -28.41 6.14
CA ARG A 389 22.20 -29.80 6.55
C ARG A 389 21.48 -30.75 5.62
N LEU A 390 22.14 -31.86 5.30
CA LEU A 390 21.60 -32.94 4.50
C LEU A 390 21.62 -34.23 5.31
N PHE A 391 20.69 -35.13 5.04
CA PHE A 391 20.83 -36.52 5.41
C PHE A 391 21.74 -37.21 4.40
N ALA A 392 22.80 -37.86 4.90
CA ALA A 392 23.67 -38.69 4.09
C ALA A 392 22.91 -39.93 3.57
N PRO A 393 23.34 -40.50 2.43
CA PRO A 393 22.79 -41.75 1.93
C PRO A 393 22.82 -42.85 3.00
N LEU A 394 21.78 -43.67 3.04
CA LEU A 394 21.69 -44.77 4.00
C LEU A 394 22.77 -45.82 3.71
N GLU A 395 23.75 -45.95 4.60
CA GLU A 395 24.79 -46.98 4.53
C GLU A 395 24.38 -48.19 5.39
N ASN A 396 24.35 -49.39 4.80
CA ASN A 396 24.09 -50.68 5.48
C ASN A 396 22.78 -50.73 6.27
N VAL A 397 21.63 -50.73 5.58
CA VAL A 397 20.37 -51.16 6.18
C VAL A 397 20.50 -52.67 6.48
N GLU A 398 20.82 -53.03 7.73
CA GLU A 398 20.72 -54.42 8.16
C GLU A 398 19.25 -54.86 8.04
N GLU A 399 18.99 -55.96 7.34
CA GLU A 399 17.63 -56.50 7.28
C GLU A 399 17.19 -56.91 8.70
N PRO A 400 15.98 -56.51 9.13
CA PRO A 400 15.52 -56.79 10.48
C PRO A 400 15.52 -58.31 10.71
N THR A 401 16.09 -58.75 11.83
CA THR A 401 16.16 -60.17 12.17
C THR A 401 14.85 -60.76 12.70
N ASP A 402 13.81 -59.91 12.85
CA ASP A 402 12.47 -60.24 13.35
C ASP A 402 11.42 -59.32 12.67
N ASP A 403 10.29 -59.88 12.23
CA ASP A 403 9.19 -59.16 11.56
C ASP A 403 8.46 -58.15 12.48
N THR A 404 8.87 -58.04 13.75
CA THR A 404 8.25 -57.15 14.76
C THR A 404 9.09 -55.93 15.14
N GLU A 405 10.33 -55.80 14.65
CA GLU A 405 11.18 -54.64 14.90
C GLU A 405 11.27 -53.74 13.66
N GLN A 406 10.84 -52.47 13.77
CA GLN A 406 11.20 -51.45 12.79
C GLN A 406 12.69 -51.11 12.96
N PRO A 407 13.52 -51.14 11.90
CA PRO A 407 14.89 -50.69 12.01
C PRO A 407 14.90 -49.20 12.38
N ALA A 408 15.51 -48.85 13.51
CA ALA A 408 15.83 -47.47 13.83
C ALA A 408 16.97 -47.02 12.91
N ILE A 409 16.62 -46.52 11.73
CA ILE A 409 17.60 -46.02 10.77
C ILE A 409 18.07 -44.65 11.27
N GLU A 410 19.22 -44.61 11.97
CA GLU A 410 19.87 -43.37 12.37
C GLU A 410 20.47 -42.70 11.13
N ARG A 411 19.78 -41.69 10.58
CA ARG A 411 20.26 -40.93 9.43
C ARG A 411 21.42 -40.02 9.85
N LYS A 412 22.60 -40.21 9.26
CA LYS A 412 23.76 -39.34 9.50
C LYS A 412 23.53 -37.97 8.86
N ILE A 413 23.96 -36.92 9.55
CA ILE A 413 23.88 -35.54 9.06
C ILE A 413 25.20 -35.19 8.34
N ALA A 414 25.08 -34.62 7.14
CA ALA A 414 26.17 -34.14 6.31
C ALA A 414 26.03 -32.63 6.04
N PRO A 415 27.14 -31.91 5.81
CA PRO A 415 27.11 -30.51 5.40
C PRO A 415 26.65 -30.36 3.94
N CYS A 416 26.08 -29.21 3.60
CA CYS A 416 25.72 -28.85 2.23
C CYS A 416 26.94 -28.34 1.44
N THR A 417 27.88 -29.23 1.12
CA THR A 417 28.94 -28.91 0.16
C THR A 417 28.40 -28.96 -1.26
N ILE A 418 29.08 -28.30 -2.21
CA ILE A 418 28.72 -28.36 -3.65
C ILE A 418 28.56 -29.82 -4.12
N ASP A 419 29.47 -30.71 -3.71
CA ASP A 419 29.43 -32.13 -4.07
C ASP A 419 28.22 -32.86 -3.48
N ASN A 420 27.86 -32.58 -2.22
CA ASN A 420 26.74 -33.25 -1.57
C ASN A 420 25.39 -32.74 -2.08
N ILE A 421 25.28 -31.46 -2.43
CA ILE A 421 24.04 -30.88 -3.00
C ILE A 421 23.78 -31.43 -4.40
N ALA A 422 24.85 -31.68 -5.18
CA ALA A 422 24.73 -32.20 -6.54
C ALA A 422 24.42 -33.72 -6.60
N ASP A 423 24.46 -34.43 -5.47
CA ASP A 423 24.20 -35.87 -5.40
C ASP A 423 22.78 -36.13 -4.91
N GLU A 424 21.93 -36.64 -5.81
CA GLU A 424 20.51 -36.98 -5.55
C GLU A 424 20.32 -38.03 -4.44
N ALA A 425 21.38 -38.73 -4.01
CA ALA A 425 21.32 -39.65 -2.89
C ALA A 425 21.28 -38.96 -1.52
N PHE A 426 21.61 -37.66 -1.45
CA PHE A 426 21.43 -36.85 -0.25
C PHE A 426 20.03 -36.24 -0.25
N GLU A 427 19.41 -36.19 0.92
CA GLU A 427 18.10 -35.56 1.10
C GLU A 427 18.22 -34.37 2.05
N LEU A 428 17.38 -33.35 1.88
CA LEU A 428 17.34 -32.21 2.79
C LEU A 428 16.97 -32.68 4.21
N ALA A 429 17.79 -32.31 5.20
CA ALA A 429 17.47 -32.57 6.60
C ALA A 429 16.64 -31.39 7.17
N PRO A 430 15.74 -31.65 8.14
CA PRO A 430 15.00 -30.58 8.81
C PRO A 430 15.93 -29.47 9.34
N PRO A 431 15.52 -28.19 9.22
CA PRO A 431 16.32 -27.08 9.68
C PRO A 431 16.43 -27.08 11.21
N VAL A 432 17.54 -26.52 11.72
CA VAL A 432 17.81 -26.43 13.15
C VAL A 432 18.43 -25.07 13.43
N TYR A 433 17.65 -24.17 14.01
CA TYR A 433 18.05 -22.77 14.23
C TYR A 433 18.80 -22.64 15.55
N GLY A 434 20.03 -22.13 15.47
CA GLY A 434 20.78 -21.67 16.63
C GLY A 434 20.60 -20.17 16.84
N LEU A 435 20.78 -19.73 18.08
CA LEU A 435 20.93 -18.32 18.42
C LEU A 435 22.41 -17.98 18.60
N TRP A 436 22.88 -16.99 17.84
CA TRP A 436 24.30 -16.67 17.70
C TRP A 436 24.56 -15.18 17.90
N MET A 437 25.81 -14.85 18.20
CA MET A 437 26.34 -13.49 18.18
C MET A 437 27.56 -13.45 17.29
N PHE A 438 27.53 -12.58 16.28
CA PHE A 438 28.66 -12.30 15.40
C PHE A 438 29.43 -11.08 15.90
N ASP A 439 30.74 -11.22 15.97
CA ASP A 439 31.67 -10.13 16.26
C ASP A 439 32.50 -9.81 15.01
N PRO A 440 32.24 -8.67 14.34
CA PRO A 440 32.96 -8.31 13.12
C PRO A 440 34.41 -7.88 13.38
N ALA A 441 34.75 -7.45 14.60
CA ALA A 441 36.11 -7.01 14.91
C ALA A 441 37.07 -8.20 15.00
N GLU A 442 36.62 -9.29 15.60
CA GLU A 442 37.40 -10.52 15.76
C GLU A 442 37.07 -11.58 14.69
N ASN A 443 36.03 -11.34 13.87
CA ASN A 443 35.46 -12.29 12.93
C ASN A 443 35.11 -13.63 13.58
N THR A 444 34.39 -13.58 14.71
CA THR A 444 34.00 -14.77 15.49
C THR A 444 32.50 -14.90 15.61
N GLN A 445 32.03 -16.15 15.76
CA GLN A 445 30.64 -16.49 16.01
C GLN A 445 30.54 -17.20 17.36
N LEU A 446 29.76 -16.63 18.28
CA LEU A 446 29.50 -17.20 19.59
C LEU A 446 28.08 -17.77 19.65
N SER A 447 27.95 -19.05 19.97
CA SER A 447 26.65 -19.66 20.25
C SER A 447 26.11 -19.17 21.60
N LEU A 448 24.84 -18.78 21.63
CA LEU A 448 24.13 -18.32 22.83
C LEU A 448 23.20 -19.38 23.42
N GLY A 449 23.22 -20.59 22.87
CA GLY A 449 22.42 -21.73 23.31
C GLY A 449 22.57 -22.90 22.36
N LEU A 450 22.29 -24.11 22.84
CA LEU A 450 22.18 -25.28 21.97
C LEU A 450 20.89 -25.16 21.15
N PRO A 451 20.95 -25.37 19.83
CA PRO A 451 19.75 -25.35 19.03
C PRO A 451 18.89 -26.57 19.37
N VAL A 452 17.57 -26.39 19.29
CA VAL A 452 16.58 -27.43 19.58
C VAL A 452 15.93 -27.85 18.26
N THR A 453 15.83 -29.15 18.02
CA THR A 453 15.14 -29.70 16.84
C THR A 453 13.68 -29.24 16.85
N ASP A 454 13.11 -29.01 15.66
CA ASP A 454 11.72 -28.59 15.48
C ASP A 454 11.36 -27.24 16.11
N LYS A 455 12.37 -26.43 16.47
CA LYS A 455 12.19 -25.08 17.01
C LYS A 455 13.00 -24.03 16.28
N VAL A 456 12.40 -22.85 16.15
CA VAL A 456 12.99 -21.65 15.55
C VAL A 456 12.99 -20.50 16.54
N VAL A 457 14.08 -19.74 16.60
CA VAL A 457 14.06 -18.42 17.24
C VAL A 457 13.54 -17.42 16.21
N SER A 458 12.30 -16.99 16.38
CA SER A 458 11.61 -16.12 15.40
C SER A 458 12.07 -14.69 15.44
N GLU A 459 12.40 -14.20 16.63
CA GLU A 459 12.80 -12.82 16.89
C GLU A 459 13.77 -12.75 18.07
N VAL A 460 14.67 -11.78 18.05
CA VAL A 460 15.60 -11.50 19.16
C VAL A 460 15.87 -10.01 19.25
N VAL A 461 15.98 -9.51 20.48
CA VAL A 461 16.37 -8.13 20.79
C VAL A 461 17.34 -8.08 21.97
N ALA A 462 18.27 -7.14 21.94
CA ALA A 462 19.10 -6.80 23.09
C ALA A 462 18.43 -5.70 23.94
N MET A 463 18.35 -5.93 25.25
CA MET A 463 17.80 -4.98 26.23
C MET A 463 18.91 -4.05 26.73
N GLU A 464 19.38 -3.18 25.83
CA GLU A 464 20.46 -2.22 26.07
C GLU A 464 19.96 -0.77 25.91
N THR A 465 20.71 0.17 26.48
CA THR A 465 20.42 1.60 26.30
C THR A 465 20.73 2.02 24.87
N LYS A 466 19.81 2.76 24.25
CA LYS A 466 19.95 3.32 22.90
C LYS A 466 19.82 4.85 22.94
N PRO A 467 20.40 5.56 21.95
CA PRO A 467 20.09 6.96 21.74
C PRO A 467 18.60 7.16 21.48
N PHE A 468 18.02 8.23 22.06
CA PHE A 468 16.70 8.69 21.64
C PHE A 468 16.81 9.29 20.23
N PRO A 469 15.84 9.04 19.34
CA PRO A 469 15.84 9.62 18.02
C PRO A 469 15.54 11.14 18.12
N ALA A 470 15.85 11.87 17.05
CA ALA A 470 15.51 13.27 16.95
C ALA A 470 13.98 13.47 16.89
N ASN A 471 13.54 14.72 17.02
CA ASN A 471 12.15 15.10 16.71
C ASN A 471 12.11 15.55 15.25
N PRO A 472 11.28 14.96 14.38
CA PRO A 472 11.19 15.42 13.01
C PRO A 472 10.45 16.77 12.95
N SER A 473 10.73 17.56 11.91
CA SER A 473 9.92 18.74 11.58
C SER A 473 8.53 18.31 11.13
N THR A 474 7.50 19.04 11.54
CA THR A 474 6.12 18.81 11.08
C THR A 474 5.77 19.80 9.98
N THR A 475 5.05 19.34 8.96
CA THR A 475 4.40 20.19 7.94
C THR A 475 3.01 20.63 8.34
N ILE A 476 2.54 20.25 9.54
CA ILE A 476 1.28 20.71 10.08
C ILE A 476 1.42 22.15 10.60
N ASP A 477 0.76 23.09 9.92
CA ASP A 477 0.59 24.45 10.44
C ASP A 477 -0.43 24.47 11.56
N ARG A 478 0.07 24.30 12.79
CA ARG A 478 -0.75 24.34 14.01
C ARG A 478 -1.41 25.69 14.28
N THR A 479 -1.04 26.74 13.53
CA THR A 479 -1.67 28.07 13.63
C THR A 479 -2.86 28.22 12.68
N ALA A 480 -2.96 27.38 11.65
CA ALA A 480 -4.08 27.32 10.70
C ALA A 480 -5.31 26.61 11.28
N THR A 481 -5.80 27.11 12.42
CA THR A 481 -6.95 26.55 13.16
C THR A 481 -8.19 26.31 12.30
N SER A 482 -8.47 27.18 11.31
CA SER A 482 -9.59 27.00 10.39
C SER A 482 -9.47 25.76 9.51
N LEU A 483 -8.26 25.40 9.07
CA LEU A 483 -8.02 24.17 8.31
C LEU A 483 -8.16 22.94 9.20
N ILE A 484 -7.59 23.01 10.41
CA ILE A 484 -7.65 21.92 11.39
C ILE A 484 -9.11 21.62 11.78
N ASP A 485 -9.86 22.65 12.18
CA ASP A 485 -11.25 22.52 12.62
C ASP A 485 -12.19 22.06 11.48
N SER A 486 -11.82 22.34 10.22
CA SER A 486 -12.56 21.89 9.03
C SER A 486 -12.10 20.53 8.50
N GLY A 487 -11.08 19.92 9.10
CA GLY A 487 -10.50 18.65 8.65
C GLY A 487 -9.89 18.75 7.25
N LEU A 488 -9.10 19.79 6.99
CA LEU A 488 -8.49 20.08 5.69
C LEU A 488 -6.95 20.13 5.80
N GLY A 489 -6.27 19.65 4.76
CA GLY A 489 -4.85 19.91 4.50
C GLY A 489 -4.68 20.65 3.17
N VAL A 490 -3.48 21.13 2.87
CA VAL A 490 -3.14 21.85 1.64
C VAL A 490 -2.25 20.98 0.76
N LEU A 491 -2.67 20.78 -0.49
CA LEU A 491 -1.87 20.16 -1.54
C LEU A 491 -1.35 21.25 -2.47
N HIS A 492 -0.03 21.31 -2.63
CA HIS A 492 0.66 22.14 -3.62
C HIS A 492 1.34 21.25 -4.67
N ILE A 493 1.05 21.45 -5.95
CA ILE A 493 1.75 20.83 -7.08
C ILE A 493 2.45 21.95 -7.83
N LYS A 494 3.79 21.91 -7.94
CA LYS A 494 4.55 22.98 -8.59
C LYS A 494 4.24 23.08 -10.08
N SER A 495 4.10 21.96 -10.79
CA SER A 495 3.45 21.97 -12.11
C SER A 495 2.93 20.59 -12.49
N VAL A 496 1.72 20.51 -13.03
CA VAL A 496 1.21 19.27 -13.65
C VAL A 496 1.91 18.93 -14.98
N TYR A 497 2.64 19.88 -15.56
CA TYR A 497 3.44 19.67 -16.78
C TYR A 497 4.85 19.18 -16.48
N ASP A 498 5.27 19.22 -15.21
CA ASP A 498 6.47 18.54 -14.74
C ASP A 498 6.15 17.05 -14.64
N VAL A 499 6.70 16.24 -15.54
CA VAL A 499 6.60 14.79 -15.49
C VAL A 499 8.02 14.28 -15.34
N ASP A 500 8.37 13.85 -14.13
CA ASP A 500 9.69 13.28 -13.80
C ASP A 500 10.86 14.21 -14.09
N GLY A 501 10.67 15.52 -13.86
CA GLY A 501 11.66 16.57 -14.12
C GLY A 501 11.70 17.06 -15.57
N GLU A 502 10.82 16.55 -16.43
CA GLU A 502 10.74 16.92 -17.84
C GLU A 502 9.51 17.79 -18.13
N ASP A 503 9.69 18.79 -19.00
CA ASP A 503 8.63 19.70 -19.43
C ASP A 503 7.77 19.06 -20.52
N THR A 504 6.55 18.67 -20.14
CA THR A 504 5.55 18.10 -21.05
C THR A 504 4.55 19.12 -21.59
N SER A 505 4.72 20.40 -21.29
CA SER A 505 3.81 21.43 -21.81
C SER A 505 3.96 21.56 -23.34
N PRO A 506 2.85 21.63 -24.11
CA PRO A 506 2.93 21.60 -25.57
C PRO A 506 3.74 22.73 -26.21
N PHE A 507 3.86 23.86 -25.51
CA PHE A 507 4.52 25.08 -26.00
C PHE A 507 5.81 25.40 -25.23
N GLY A 508 6.20 24.56 -24.27
CA GLY A 508 7.21 24.89 -23.26
C GLY A 508 6.63 25.77 -22.15
N LEU A 509 7.07 25.56 -20.91
CA LEU A 509 6.39 26.08 -19.72
C LEU A 509 6.38 27.61 -19.67
N THR A 510 7.49 28.23 -20.10
CA THR A 510 7.62 29.69 -20.15
C THR A 510 6.53 30.32 -21.01
N ILE A 511 6.24 29.73 -22.18
CA ILE A 511 5.22 30.23 -23.11
C ILE A 511 3.82 29.87 -22.60
N THR A 512 3.65 28.65 -22.10
CA THR A 512 2.37 28.15 -21.54
C THR A 512 1.90 29.00 -20.35
N SER A 513 2.84 29.50 -19.54
CA SER A 513 2.57 30.33 -18.35
C SER A 513 2.23 31.80 -18.66
N ASP A 514 2.46 32.28 -19.89
CA ASP A 514 2.23 33.67 -20.29
C ASP A 514 0.84 33.82 -20.94
N PRO A 515 -0.17 34.41 -20.25
CA PRO A 515 -1.53 34.52 -20.77
C PRO A 515 -1.66 35.44 -21.99
N SER A 516 -0.64 36.24 -22.31
CA SER A 516 -0.61 37.07 -23.51
C SER A 516 -0.14 36.31 -24.76
N GLN A 517 0.46 35.13 -24.57
CA GLN A 517 0.92 34.26 -25.65
C GLN A 517 0.00 33.06 -25.87
N ILE A 518 -0.48 32.44 -24.79
CA ILE A 518 -1.36 31.27 -24.83
C ILE A 518 -2.67 31.60 -24.14
N SER A 519 -3.79 31.47 -24.87
CA SER A 519 -5.12 31.67 -24.32
C SER A 519 -5.46 30.57 -23.31
N ALA A 520 -6.42 30.82 -22.41
CA ALA A 520 -6.87 29.78 -21.49
C ALA A 520 -7.41 28.54 -22.23
N SER A 521 -8.12 28.72 -23.36
CA SER A 521 -8.68 27.63 -24.17
C SER A 521 -7.62 26.76 -24.87
N ASP A 522 -6.43 27.30 -25.14
CA ASP A 522 -5.35 26.54 -25.79
C ASP A 522 -4.53 25.69 -24.80
N ARG A 523 -4.74 25.86 -23.49
CA ARG A 523 -4.08 25.06 -22.45
C ARG A 523 -4.78 23.71 -22.28
N PRO A 524 -4.05 22.56 -22.40
CA PRO A 524 -4.68 21.25 -22.27
C PRO A 524 -5.12 20.94 -20.82
N ALA A 525 -4.25 21.15 -19.83
CA ALA A 525 -4.60 20.96 -18.43
C ALA A 525 -5.37 22.17 -17.90
N ARG A 526 -6.61 21.95 -17.43
CA ARG A 526 -7.50 23.03 -16.99
C ARG A 526 -7.93 22.90 -15.54
N PHE A 527 -8.19 21.68 -15.08
CA PHE A 527 -8.60 21.43 -13.70
C PHE A 527 -7.91 20.20 -13.13
N LEU A 528 -7.73 20.22 -11.81
CA LEU A 528 -7.37 19.04 -11.04
C LEU A 528 -8.66 18.49 -10.42
N ARG A 529 -8.97 17.23 -10.71
CA ARG A 529 -10.02 16.47 -10.03
C ARG A 529 -9.40 15.62 -8.93
N VAL A 530 -9.98 15.67 -7.73
CA VAL A 530 -9.58 14.82 -6.60
C VAL A 530 -10.63 13.74 -6.38
N VAL A 531 -10.17 12.49 -6.25
CA VAL A 531 -11.01 11.29 -6.12
C VAL A 531 -10.59 10.52 -4.88
N LYS A 532 -11.55 9.99 -4.11
CA LYS A 532 -11.35 9.17 -2.91
C LYS A 532 -11.74 7.71 -3.22
N SER A 533 -11.09 6.75 -2.57
CA SER A 533 -11.51 5.35 -2.55
C SER A 533 -12.73 5.13 -1.65
N VAL A 534 -13.59 4.19 -2.02
CA VAL A 534 -14.64 3.69 -1.13
C VAL A 534 -14.19 2.37 -0.54
N SER A 535 -14.01 2.33 0.77
CA SER A 535 -13.73 1.10 1.50
C SER A 535 -14.90 0.13 1.36
N ILE A 536 -14.61 -1.14 1.15
CA ILE A 536 -15.61 -2.19 0.99
C ILE A 536 -15.82 -2.88 2.35
N PRO A 537 -17.07 -3.04 2.82
CA PRO A 537 -17.37 -3.78 4.05
C PRO A 537 -17.09 -5.28 3.89
N ASP A 538 -17.04 -6.01 5.01
CA ASP A 538 -17.11 -7.47 4.99
C ASP A 538 -18.56 -7.96 4.81
N ASP A 539 -18.71 -9.25 4.46
CA ASP A 539 -20.01 -9.87 4.22
C ASP A 539 -20.89 -9.93 5.49
N ASP A 540 -20.27 -9.90 6.69
CA ASP A 540 -20.98 -9.80 7.97
C ASP A 540 -21.67 -8.43 8.14
N THR A 541 -21.10 -7.39 7.54
CA THR A 541 -21.65 -6.03 7.55
C THR A 541 -22.62 -5.80 6.40
N LEU A 542 -22.25 -6.23 5.17
CA LEU A 542 -23.07 -6.11 3.97
C LEU A 542 -22.61 -7.12 2.91
N ASP A 543 -23.48 -8.07 2.58
CA ASP A 543 -23.29 -9.03 1.49
C ASP A 543 -23.95 -8.51 0.20
N PHE A 544 -23.19 -8.41 -0.89
CA PHE A 544 -23.65 -7.92 -2.19
C PHE A 544 -22.86 -8.55 -3.35
N ASP A 545 -23.54 -8.82 -4.48
CA ASP A 545 -22.88 -9.45 -5.63
C ASP A 545 -21.74 -8.58 -6.20
N ASN A 546 -20.67 -9.26 -6.63
CA ASN A 546 -19.61 -8.69 -7.44
C ASN A 546 -20.13 -8.03 -8.74
N GLY A 547 -21.33 -8.38 -9.20
CA GLY A 547 -22.07 -7.64 -10.20
C GLY A 547 -22.13 -6.13 -9.93
N ALA A 548 -22.19 -5.70 -8.67
CA ALA A 548 -22.24 -4.28 -8.29
C ALA A 548 -21.04 -3.44 -8.77
N PHE A 549 -19.86 -4.05 -8.95
CA PHE A 549 -18.71 -3.35 -9.52
C PHE A 549 -18.89 -3.09 -11.03
N GLY A 550 -19.69 -3.91 -11.71
CA GLY A 550 -19.85 -3.86 -13.16
C GLY A 550 -18.62 -4.35 -13.93
N ARG A 551 -18.32 -3.70 -15.07
CA ARG A 551 -17.25 -4.10 -15.99
C ARG A 551 -15.84 -4.01 -15.38
N SER A 552 -15.60 -3.17 -14.37
CA SER A 552 -14.26 -2.87 -13.87
C SER A 552 -14.09 -3.12 -12.37
N ARG A 553 -14.01 -4.37 -11.94
CA ARG A 553 -13.71 -4.68 -10.52
C ARG A 553 -12.34 -4.18 -10.06
N GLY A 554 -11.33 -4.18 -10.92
CA GLY A 554 -9.94 -3.84 -10.55
C GLY A 554 -9.68 -2.37 -10.16
N GLN A 555 -10.69 -1.53 -10.08
CA GLN A 555 -10.60 -0.16 -9.57
C GLN A 555 -11.39 0.08 -8.28
N LEU A 556 -12.18 -0.93 -7.87
CA LEU A 556 -13.18 -0.86 -6.81
C LEU A 556 -14.05 0.40 -6.93
N MET A 557 -14.76 0.77 -5.87
CA MET A 557 -15.69 1.90 -5.87
C MET A 557 -14.96 3.21 -5.55
N ARG A 558 -15.37 4.32 -6.18
CA ARG A 558 -14.70 5.63 -6.07
C ARG A 558 -15.68 6.80 -6.03
N GLU A 559 -15.27 7.86 -5.34
CA GLU A 559 -16.05 9.11 -5.17
C GLU A 559 -15.24 10.33 -5.57
N ILE A 560 -15.92 11.36 -6.07
CA ILE A 560 -15.26 12.63 -6.43
C ILE A 560 -15.37 13.59 -5.23
N LEU A 561 -14.22 14.11 -4.78
CA LEU A 561 -14.14 15.13 -3.73
C LEU A 561 -14.35 16.55 -4.27
N GLY A 562 -14.04 16.76 -5.55
CA GLY A 562 -14.28 18.00 -6.26
C GLY A 562 -13.13 18.39 -7.19
N TYR A 563 -13.20 19.63 -7.64
CA TYR A 563 -12.33 20.23 -8.66
C TYR A 563 -11.67 21.51 -8.15
N THR A 564 -10.49 21.81 -8.69
CA THR A 564 -9.85 23.12 -8.57
C THR A 564 -9.20 23.52 -9.91
N PRO A 565 -9.19 24.81 -10.29
CA PRO A 565 -8.48 25.26 -11.48
C PRO A 565 -6.98 25.00 -11.42
N ILE A 566 -6.39 24.68 -12.57
CA ILE A 566 -4.94 24.63 -12.79
C ILE A 566 -4.48 25.98 -13.35
N GLN A 567 -3.46 26.57 -12.71
CA GLN A 567 -2.95 27.88 -13.11
C GLN A 567 -2.13 27.79 -14.41
N PRO A 568 -1.84 28.91 -15.10
CA PRO A 568 -1.19 28.88 -16.42
C PRO A 568 0.17 28.16 -16.47
N ASP A 569 0.98 28.27 -15.43
CA ASP A 569 2.24 27.51 -15.27
C ASP A 569 2.04 26.03 -14.85
N GLY A 570 0.80 25.53 -14.89
CA GLY A 570 0.45 24.18 -14.48
C GLY A 570 0.41 23.97 -12.96
N SER A 571 0.67 25.00 -12.14
CA SER A 571 0.67 24.85 -10.69
C SER A 571 -0.74 24.73 -10.11
N VAL A 572 -0.84 24.06 -8.97
CA VAL A 572 -2.08 23.90 -8.19
C VAL A 572 -1.76 24.09 -6.71
N GLU A 573 -2.55 24.86 -5.99
CA GLU A 573 -2.52 24.92 -4.54
C GLU A 573 -3.96 24.95 -4.04
N VAL A 574 -4.35 23.99 -3.21
CA VAL A 574 -5.76 23.76 -2.86
C VAL A 574 -5.91 23.10 -1.49
N ALA A 575 -6.93 23.51 -0.75
CA ALA A 575 -7.36 22.82 0.45
C ALA A 575 -8.20 21.57 0.11
N ILE A 576 -7.79 20.40 0.62
CA ILE A 576 -8.44 19.12 0.39
C ILE A 576 -8.77 18.41 1.72
N PRO A 577 -9.81 17.55 1.76
CA PRO A 577 -10.13 16.77 2.96
C PRO A 577 -8.94 15.96 3.48
N ALA A 578 -8.59 16.17 4.76
CA ALA A 578 -7.59 15.39 5.48
C ALA A 578 -8.19 14.06 5.97
N ASN A 579 -7.31 13.14 6.39
CA ASN A 579 -7.67 11.81 6.89
C ASN A 579 -8.46 10.97 5.87
N VAL A 580 -8.17 11.18 4.59
CA VAL A 580 -8.82 10.52 3.46
C VAL A 580 -7.75 9.99 2.50
N PRO A 581 -7.83 8.74 2.05
CA PRO A 581 -7.05 8.26 0.91
C PRO A 581 -7.58 8.92 -0.37
N PHE A 582 -6.73 9.67 -1.07
CA PHE A 582 -7.11 10.32 -2.31
C PHE A 582 -6.11 10.09 -3.44
N ALA A 583 -6.62 10.19 -4.66
CA ALA A 583 -5.89 10.20 -5.90
C ALA A 583 -6.28 11.44 -6.72
N ILE A 584 -5.43 11.82 -7.66
CA ILE A 584 -5.62 13.02 -8.48
C ILE A 584 -5.76 12.67 -9.96
N SER A 585 -6.44 13.54 -10.72
CA SER A 585 -6.54 13.45 -12.17
C SER A 585 -6.44 14.85 -12.77
N VAL A 586 -5.56 15.01 -13.76
CA VAL A 586 -5.52 16.22 -14.58
C VAL A 586 -6.58 16.09 -15.66
N VAL A 587 -7.47 17.08 -15.75
CA VAL A 587 -8.58 17.07 -16.71
C VAL A 587 -8.57 18.31 -17.60
N ASP A 588 -9.17 18.17 -18.78
CA ASP A 588 -9.39 19.25 -19.73
C ASP A 588 -10.56 20.18 -19.33
N ALA A 589 -10.88 21.16 -20.17
CA ALA A 589 -11.97 22.11 -19.93
C ALA A 589 -13.33 21.43 -19.77
N SER A 590 -13.54 20.28 -20.40
CA SER A 590 -14.78 19.50 -20.38
C SER A 590 -14.83 18.48 -19.24
N GLY A 591 -13.81 18.44 -18.38
CA GLY A 591 -13.74 17.53 -17.24
C GLY A 591 -13.26 16.11 -17.58
N LYS A 592 -12.74 15.88 -18.78
CA LYS A 592 -12.20 14.57 -19.20
C LYS A 592 -10.75 14.44 -18.76
N ARG A 593 -10.40 13.30 -18.17
CA ARG A 593 -9.00 13.01 -17.80
C ARG A 593 -8.11 12.97 -19.04
N ILE A 594 -7.02 13.73 -18.98
CA ILE A 594 -5.96 13.76 -19.99
C ILE A 594 -4.65 13.13 -19.49
N SER A 595 -4.53 12.88 -18.18
CA SER A 595 -3.39 12.17 -17.59
C SER A 595 -3.62 10.65 -17.56
N GLN A 596 -2.54 9.90 -17.30
CA GLN A 596 -2.67 8.56 -16.74
C GLN A 596 -3.41 8.63 -15.39
N ARG A 597 -4.03 7.52 -14.99
CA ARG A 597 -4.72 7.43 -13.71
C ARG A 597 -3.70 7.34 -12.58
N HIS A 598 -3.85 8.17 -11.54
CA HIS A 598 -3.06 8.04 -10.33
C HIS A 598 -3.57 6.85 -9.50
N ASN A 599 -2.74 5.81 -9.39
CA ASN A 599 -3.10 4.54 -8.74
C ASN A 599 -2.51 4.40 -7.34
N ASN A 600 -1.91 5.44 -6.75
CA ASN A 600 -1.45 5.41 -5.37
C ASN A 600 -2.39 6.25 -4.47
N TRP A 601 -2.51 5.86 -3.20
CA TRP A 601 -3.31 6.59 -2.22
C TRP A 601 -2.44 7.59 -1.46
N LEU A 602 -2.65 8.87 -1.75
CA LEU A 602 -2.12 9.98 -0.96
C LEU A 602 -2.99 10.21 0.27
N GLN A 603 -2.43 10.85 1.29
CA GLN A 603 -3.17 11.31 2.46
C GLN A 603 -2.63 12.66 2.91
N LEU A 604 -3.42 13.41 3.67
CA LEU A 604 -2.99 14.57 4.44
C LEU A 604 -3.56 14.51 5.85
N MET A 605 -2.87 15.12 6.80
CA MET A 605 -3.36 15.40 8.15
C MET A 605 -4.02 16.79 8.22
N PRO A 606 -4.94 17.05 9.16
CA PRO A 606 -5.53 18.38 9.32
C PRO A 606 -4.46 19.44 9.59
N GLY A 607 -4.45 20.50 8.77
CA GLY A 607 -3.46 21.58 8.81
C GLY A 607 -2.12 21.27 8.13
N GLU A 608 -1.93 20.08 7.56
CA GLU A 608 -0.73 19.72 6.80
C GLU A 608 -0.59 20.56 5.52
N GLN A 609 0.64 20.92 5.16
CA GLN A 609 1.00 21.42 3.84
C GLN A 609 1.91 20.41 3.14
N LYS A 610 1.45 19.83 2.05
CA LYS A 610 2.22 18.86 1.24
C LYS A 610 2.51 19.45 -0.13
N SER A 611 3.77 19.38 -0.54
CA SER A 611 4.25 19.81 -1.85
C SER A 611 4.62 18.60 -2.71
N CYS A 612 4.23 18.65 -3.97
CA CYS A 612 4.66 17.77 -5.05
C CYS A 612 5.35 18.63 -6.10
N ILE A 613 6.50 18.18 -6.63
CA ILE A 613 7.17 18.89 -7.72
C ILE A 613 6.35 18.73 -9.01
N GLY A 614 5.99 17.49 -9.34
CA GLY A 614 5.28 17.17 -10.57
C GLY A 614 4.49 15.87 -10.51
N CYS A 615 4.04 15.46 -11.67
CA CYS A 615 3.42 14.18 -11.96
C CYS A 615 4.50 13.13 -12.31
N HIS A 616 4.07 11.88 -12.43
CA HIS A 616 4.90 10.74 -12.85
C HIS A 616 4.04 9.80 -13.70
N THR A 617 4.67 8.94 -14.49
CA THR A 617 3.97 7.94 -15.34
C THR A 617 4.31 6.52 -14.92
N ALA A 618 3.41 5.56 -15.15
CA ALA A 618 3.65 4.17 -14.73
C ALA A 618 4.88 3.51 -15.37
N GLU A 619 5.38 4.06 -16.48
CA GLU A 619 6.52 3.54 -17.25
C GLU A 619 7.87 4.19 -16.84
N SER A 620 7.84 5.12 -15.89
CA SER A 620 9.02 5.82 -15.41
C SER A 620 9.57 5.16 -14.16
N GLU A 621 10.89 5.05 -14.08
CA GLU A 621 11.62 4.60 -12.88
C GLU A 621 12.24 5.79 -12.15
N ALA A 622 11.98 7.03 -12.60
CA ALA A 622 12.55 8.22 -11.99
C ALA A 622 12.07 8.36 -10.53
N PRO A 623 12.94 8.84 -9.61
CA PRO A 623 12.52 9.12 -8.25
C PRO A 623 11.32 10.08 -8.23
N HIS A 624 10.24 9.68 -7.56
CA HIS A 624 9.03 10.49 -7.39
C HIS A 624 8.44 10.34 -5.99
N GLY A 625 7.68 11.33 -5.54
CA GLY A 625 6.94 11.27 -4.28
C GLY A 625 7.77 11.58 -3.03
N ARG A 626 9.08 11.79 -3.17
CA ARG A 626 10.02 12.24 -2.13
C ARG A 626 10.81 13.44 -2.63
N GLU A 627 10.52 14.63 -2.10
CA GLU A 627 11.06 15.90 -2.63
C GLU A 627 12.59 15.95 -2.58
N SER A 628 13.22 15.32 -1.58
CA SER A 628 14.67 15.27 -1.45
C SER A 628 15.36 14.31 -2.43
N ALA A 629 14.61 13.48 -3.15
CA ALA A 629 15.16 12.45 -4.03
C ALA A 629 14.87 12.66 -5.52
N GLN A 630 13.86 13.44 -5.86
CA GLN A 630 13.43 13.68 -7.23
C GLN A 630 14.13 14.87 -7.88
N ALA A 631 14.03 14.95 -9.20
CA ALA A 631 14.57 16.06 -9.96
C ALA A 631 14.00 17.42 -9.51
N ALA A 632 14.80 18.47 -9.69
CA ALA A 632 14.34 19.82 -9.42
C ALA A 632 13.17 20.18 -10.35
N SER A 633 12.21 20.92 -9.79
CA SER A 633 11.03 21.40 -10.53
C SER A 633 11.40 22.16 -11.79
N ILE A 634 10.75 21.85 -12.91
CA ILE A 634 10.83 22.66 -14.14
C ILE A 634 10.19 24.04 -13.94
N ASN A 635 9.23 24.14 -13.00
CA ASN A 635 8.61 25.41 -12.63
C ASN A 635 9.44 26.08 -11.54
N LEU A 636 10.24 27.06 -11.97
CA LEU A 636 11.08 27.88 -11.07
C LEU A 636 10.29 28.99 -10.35
N GLY A 637 9.01 29.16 -10.68
CA GLY A 637 8.18 30.24 -10.17
C GLY A 637 8.59 31.62 -10.69
N ALA A 638 8.10 32.66 -10.01
CA ALA A 638 8.31 34.03 -10.42
C ALA A 638 9.79 34.46 -10.29
N PRO A 639 10.35 35.18 -11.29
CA PRO A 639 11.76 35.54 -11.28
C PRO A 639 12.12 36.71 -10.36
N ASN A 640 11.14 37.45 -9.83
CA ASN A 640 11.36 38.63 -8.99
C ASN A 640 10.18 38.85 -8.03
N THR A 641 10.46 39.44 -6.86
CA THR A 641 9.43 39.90 -5.91
C THR A 641 8.77 41.21 -6.36
N GLY A 642 7.44 41.30 -6.17
CA GLY A 642 6.66 42.53 -6.28
C GLY A 642 6.29 42.94 -7.70
N GLN A 643 6.44 42.04 -8.69
CA GLN A 643 5.97 42.21 -10.06
C GLN A 643 5.00 41.08 -10.41
N GLY A 644 4.09 41.32 -11.35
CA GLY A 644 3.27 40.24 -11.92
C GLY A 644 4.08 39.33 -12.83
N PHE A 645 3.54 38.14 -13.13
CA PHE A 645 4.12 37.24 -14.13
C PHE A 645 4.11 37.91 -15.53
N PRO A 646 5.04 37.54 -16.44
CA PRO A 646 5.05 38.04 -17.80
C PRO A 646 3.67 37.89 -18.48
N GLY A 647 3.17 38.99 -19.07
CA GLY A 647 1.87 39.03 -19.76
C GLY A 647 0.63 38.89 -18.88
N ALA A 648 0.79 38.65 -17.57
CA ALA A 648 -0.30 38.42 -16.65
C ALA A 648 -0.87 39.72 -16.04
N ASN A 649 -2.03 39.58 -15.40
CA ASN A 649 -2.70 40.62 -14.63
C ASN A 649 -1.75 41.19 -13.55
N PRO A 650 -1.38 42.48 -13.61
CA PRO A 650 -0.42 43.07 -12.68
C PRO A 650 -0.92 43.16 -11.24
N ALA A 651 -2.22 42.96 -10.99
CA ALA A 651 -2.77 42.86 -9.63
C ALA A 651 -2.30 41.58 -8.90
N LEU A 652 -1.94 40.53 -9.64
CA LEU A 652 -1.42 39.26 -9.12
C LEU A 652 0.12 39.34 -9.02
N PHE A 653 0.61 40.19 -8.13
CA PHE A 653 2.04 40.36 -7.89
C PHE A 653 2.61 39.14 -7.15
N ALA A 654 3.75 38.63 -7.62
CA ALA A 654 4.41 37.43 -7.11
C ALA A 654 5.57 37.76 -6.16
N ASP A 655 5.90 36.85 -5.23
CA ASP A 655 7.20 36.83 -4.55
C ASP A 655 8.18 35.95 -5.34
N LEU A 656 9.49 36.23 -5.24
CA LEU A 656 10.52 35.45 -5.92
C LEU A 656 10.37 33.95 -5.61
N GLY A 657 10.21 33.14 -6.65
CA GLY A 657 10.04 31.68 -6.55
C GLY A 657 8.60 31.21 -6.36
N ASP A 658 7.62 32.11 -6.16
CA ASP A 658 6.20 31.73 -6.10
C ASP A 658 5.77 31.13 -7.45
N THR A 659 5.13 29.97 -7.41
CA THR A 659 4.30 29.50 -8.52
C THR A 659 3.08 30.41 -8.70
N MET A 660 2.41 30.33 -9.86
CA MET A 660 1.19 31.11 -10.09
C MET A 660 0.09 30.72 -9.08
N ALA A 661 0.02 29.44 -8.67
CA ALA A 661 -0.89 28.98 -7.62
C ALA A 661 -0.59 29.60 -6.26
N GLN A 662 0.68 29.64 -5.83
CA GLN A 662 1.07 30.32 -4.59
C GLN A 662 0.75 31.81 -4.61
N THR A 663 0.99 32.46 -5.75
CA THR A 663 0.60 33.87 -5.94
C THR A 663 -0.92 34.04 -5.85
N TYR A 664 -1.70 33.16 -6.46
CA TYR A 664 -3.15 33.17 -6.37
C TYR A 664 -3.62 33.01 -4.92
N THR A 665 -3.12 31.99 -4.20
CA THR A 665 -3.44 31.74 -2.80
C THR A 665 -3.15 32.94 -1.92
N ARG A 666 -2.00 33.60 -2.11
CA ARG A 666 -1.59 34.77 -1.32
C ARG A 666 -2.42 36.01 -1.61
N VAL A 667 -2.78 36.26 -2.88
CA VAL A 667 -3.45 37.49 -3.31
C VAL A 667 -4.97 37.39 -3.25
N VAL A 668 -5.52 36.25 -3.67
CA VAL A 668 -6.97 36.00 -3.79
C VAL A 668 -7.48 35.18 -2.60
N GLY A 669 -6.71 34.17 -2.19
CA GLY A 669 -7.07 33.26 -1.09
C GLY A 669 -6.92 31.80 -1.51
N LEU A 670 -6.72 30.92 -0.53
CA LEU A 670 -6.56 29.48 -0.73
C LEU A 670 -7.82 28.86 -1.35
N PRO A 671 -7.73 28.27 -2.56
CA PRO A 671 -8.86 27.57 -3.16
C PRO A 671 -9.34 26.39 -2.31
N MET A 672 -10.65 26.18 -2.32
CA MET A 672 -11.32 24.98 -1.80
C MET A 672 -11.78 24.12 -2.97
N LEU A 673 -11.85 22.80 -2.80
CA LEU A 673 -12.48 21.95 -3.80
C LEU A 673 -13.94 22.36 -4.04
N SER A 674 -14.34 22.38 -5.31
CA SER A 674 -15.69 22.73 -5.77
C SER A 674 -16.37 21.49 -6.39
N PRO A 675 -17.70 21.33 -6.27
CA PRO A 675 -18.44 20.35 -7.06
C PRO A 675 -18.60 20.77 -8.51
N ASN A 676 -18.24 22.00 -8.86
CA ASN A 676 -18.45 22.58 -10.18
C ASN A 676 -17.12 22.70 -10.92
N ILE A 677 -17.16 22.44 -12.22
CA ILE A 677 -16.07 22.84 -13.12
C ILE A 677 -16.33 24.30 -13.46
N ALA A 678 -15.69 25.22 -12.74
CA ALA A 678 -15.90 26.66 -12.86
C ALA A 678 -14.61 27.37 -13.26
N PHE A 679 -14.65 28.08 -14.38
CA PHE A 679 -13.52 28.83 -14.90
C PHE A 679 -13.78 30.33 -14.85
N GLU A 680 -12.80 31.08 -14.34
CA GLU A 680 -12.70 32.52 -14.45
C GLU A 680 -11.28 32.90 -14.89
N ASP A 681 -11.17 33.75 -15.91
CA ASP A 681 -9.88 34.22 -16.40
C ASP A 681 -9.37 35.42 -15.58
N VAL A 682 -8.71 35.11 -14.47
CA VAL A 682 -8.12 36.12 -13.57
C VAL A 682 -6.71 36.56 -14.00
N TRP A 683 -6.07 35.81 -14.90
CA TRP A 683 -4.65 35.96 -15.24
C TRP A 683 -4.41 36.86 -16.43
N VAL A 684 -5.36 37.00 -17.34
CA VAL A 684 -5.24 37.97 -18.43
C VAL A 684 -5.25 39.40 -17.87
N ASN A 685 -4.32 40.23 -18.36
CA ASN A 685 -4.36 41.65 -18.10
C ASN A 685 -5.49 42.32 -18.91
N SER A 686 -6.60 42.64 -18.23
CA SER A 686 -7.79 43.25 -18.83
C SER A 686 -7.55 44.60 -19.54
N ASP A 687 -6.46 45.30 -19.20
CA ASP A 687 -6.07 46.54 -19.89
C ASP A 687 -5.42 46.27 -21.25
N SER A 688 -4.91 45.05 -21.47
CA SER A 688 -4.17 44.66 -22.68
C SER A 688 -4.97 43.71 -23.59
N GLN A 689 -5.77 42.83 -23.00
CA GLN A 689 -6.57 41.83 -23.71
C GLN A 689 -7.88 41.58 -22.96
N LEU A 690 -8.94 41.22 -23.69
CA LEU A 690 -10.20 40.81 -23.05
C LEU A 690 -10.02 39.43 -22.40
N PRO A 691 -10.41 39.26 -21.12
CA PRO A 691 -10.43 37.94 -20.49
C PRO A 691 -11.33 36.97 -21.26
N GLU A 692 -10.96 35.68 -21.27
CA GLU A 692 -11.80 34.62 -21.83
C GLU A 692 -13.14 34.54 -21.09
N PRO A 693 -14.24 34.18 -21.76
CA PRO A 693 -15.53 34.02 -21.10
C PRO A 693 -15.47 33.00 -19.97
N SER A 694 -15.97 33.40 -18.80
CA SER A 694 -16.20 32.47 -17.71
C SER A 694 -17.25 31.43 -18.11
N PHE A 695 -17.06 30.20 -17.64
CA PHE A 695 -18.04 29.14 -17.80
C PHE A 695 -18.12 28.32 -16.52
N GLU A 696 -19.24 27.65 -16.35
CA GLU A 696 -19.48 26.77 -15.22
C GLU A 696 -20.30 25.57 -15.70
N PHE A 697 -19.88 24.37 -15.32
CA PHE A 697 -20.69 23.17 -15.43
C PHE A 697 -21.04 22.74 -14.01
N ALA A 698 -22.26 23.01 -13.56
CA ALA A 698 -22.69 22.66 -12.21
C ALA A 698 -23.57 21.41 -12.22
N TYR A 699 -23.53 20.62 -11.15
CA TYR A 699 -24.51 19.55 -10.98
C TYR A 699 -25.93 20.10 -10.87
N ALA A 700 -26.10 21.33 -10.38
CA ALA A 700 -27.41 22.00 -10.32
C ALA A 700 -28.06 22.22 -11.70
N ASP A 701 -27.30 22.13 -12.79
CA ASP A 701 -27.81 22.26 -14.15
C ASP A 701 -28.33 20.94 -14.73
N LEU A 702 -28.16 19.82 -14.00
CA LEU A 702 -28.76 18.54 -14.37
C LEU A 702 -30.27 18.57 -14.17
N GLU A 703 -31.00 18.05 -15.14
CA GLU A 703 -32.46 17.80 -15.01
C GLU A 703 -32.74 16.31 -14.71
N THR A 704 -31.70 15.51 -14.55
CA THR A 704 -31.71 14.12 -14.06
C THR A 704 -31.25 14.08 -12.59
N PRO A 705 -31.35 12.93 -11.89
CA PRO A 705 -30.92 12.84 -10.49
C PRO A 705 -29.48 13.33 -10.27
N LEU A 706 -29.28 14.07 -9.17
CA LEU A 706 -27.97 14.62 -8.81
C LEU A 706 -27.09 13.54 -8.18
N PRO A 707 -25.79 13.46 -8.53
CA PRO A 707 -24.84 12.53 -7.89
C PRO A 707 -24.37 13.00 -6.51
N ILE A 708 -25.04 14.00 -5.92
CA ILE A 708 -24.65 14.64 -4.66
C ILE A 708 -25.87 14.76 -3.74
N SER A 709 -25.63 14.72 -2.43
CA SER A 709 -26.69 14.92 -1.45
C SER A 709 -27.27 16.34 -1.50
N GLN A 710 -28.51 16.50 -1.06
CA GLN A 710 -29.17 17.81 -1.01
C GLN A 710 -28.43 18.83 -0.14
N SER A 711 -27.78 18.39 0.95
CA SER A 711 -26.95 19.28 1.78
C SER A 711 -25.71 19.75 1.03
N CYS A 712 -25.06 18.88 0.26
CA CYS A 712 -23.89 19.22 -0.53
C CYS A 712 -24.22 20.11 -1.73
N ALA A 713 -25.42 20.01 -2.29
CA ALA A 713 -25.91 20.94 -3.30
C ALA A 713 -26.10 22.38 -2.75
N GLN A 714 -26.28 22.54 -1.44
CA GLN A 714 -26.41 23.86 -0.79
C GLN A 714 -25.07 24.40 -0.29
N SER A 715 -24.22 23.52 0.27
CA SER A 715 -22.93 23.90 0.83
C SER A 715 -21.93 22.76 0.66
N TRP A 716 -20.91 23.00 -0.15
CA TRP A 716 -19.82 22.05 -0.34
C TRP A 716 -18.82 22.15 0.82
N THR A 717 -18.56 21.03 1.49
CA THR A 717 -17.69 20.95 2.68
C THR A 717 -16.76 19.73 2.59
N SER A 718 -15.87 19.54 3.57
CA SER A 718 -14.92 18.43 3.58
C SER A 718 -15.55 17.04 3.66
N VAL A 719 -16.84 16.94 3.99
CA VAL A 719 -17.62 15.68 4.01
C VAL A 719 -18.39 15.42 2.71
N CYS A 720 -18.45 16.39 1.78
CA CYS A 720 -19.21 16.23 0.55
C CYS A 720 -18.52 15.36 -0.49
N ARG A 721 -19.29 14.50 -1.15
CA ARG A 721 -18.85 13.54 -2.17
C ARG A 721 -19.83 13.57 -3.33
N ALA A 722 -19.33 13.40 -4.55
CA ALA A 722 -20.17 12.97 -5.66
C ALA A 722 -20.02 11.46 -5.87
N VAL A 723 -21.15 10.76 -5.85
CA VAL A 723 -21.29 9.30 -6.02
C VAL A 723 -22.05 9.08 -7.32
N ILE A 724 -21.45 8.38 -8.28
CA ILE A 724 -22.05 8.18 -9.59
C ILE A 724 -22.31 6.70 -9.82
N ASN A 725 -23.51 6.25 -9.49
CA ASN A 725 -24.03 4.94 -9.87
C ASN A 725 -24.62 5.00 -11.28
N TYR A 726 -24.39 3.97 -12.09
CA TYR A 726 -24.94 3.89 -13.43
C TYR A 726 -26.48 3.91 -13.48
N PRO A 727 -27.21 3.05 -12.75
CA PRO A 727 -28.67 3.01 -12.84
C PRO A 727 -29.32 4.30 -12.34
N ASP A 728 -28.72 4.96 -11.34
CA ASP A 728 -29.32 6.15 -10.71
C ASP A 728 -29.01 7.46 -11.45
N HIS A 729 -27.86 7.56 -12.11
CA HIS A 729 -27.34 8.84 -12.60
C HIS A 729 -27.04 8.86 -14.10
N ILE A 730 -26.61 7.73 -14.68
CA ILE A 730 -26.21 7.66 -16.09
C ILE A 730 -27.37 7.20 -16.97
N ALA A 731 -28.02 6.08 -16.61
CA ALA A 731 -29.15 5.56 -17.37
C ALA A 731 -30.30 6.59 -17.56
N PRO A 732 -30.68 7.39 -16.54
CA PRO A 732 -31.76 8.38 -16.69
C PRO A 732 -31.47 9.48 -17.72
N ILE A 733 -30.20 9.74 -18.08
CA ILE A 733 -29.84 10.72 -19.13
C ILE A 733 -30.43 10.31 -20.48
N PHE A 734 -30.46 9.00 -20.77
CA PHE A 734 -30.92 8.47 -22.05
C PHE A 734 -32.45 8.41 -22.15
N GLU A 735 -33.15 8.28 -21.03
CA GLU A 735 -34.62 8.24 -20.96
C GLU A 735 -35.27 9.61 -20.86
N LYS A 736 -34.50 10.63 -20.49
CA LYS A 736 -35.01 11.98 -20.32
C LYS A 736 -35.71 12.47 -21.58
N ASP A 737 -36.95 12.93 -21.42
CA ASP A 737 -37.77 13.52 -22.47
C ASP A 737 -37.11 14.79 -23.02
N ARG A 738 -36.85 14.79 -24.33
CA ARG A 738 -36.24 15.91 -25.08
C ARG A 738 -37.09 16.31 -26.27
N GLN A 739 -38.41 16.19 -26.14
CA GLN A 739 -39.36 16.67 -27.15
C GLN A 739 -39.29 18.20 -27.26
N ILE A 740 -39.09 18.68 -28.49
CA ILE A 740 -39.20 20.08 -28.84
C ILE A 740 -40.59 20.32 -29.40
N LEU A 741 -41.39 21.11 -28.70
CA LEU A 741 -42.75 21.47 -29.10
C LEU A 741 -42.79 22.89 -29.69
N ASP A 742 -43.67 23.13 -30.66
CA ASP A 742 -43.96 24.48 -31.15
C ASP A 742 -44.86 25.27 -30.17
N GLU A 743 -45.14 26.54 -30.47
CA GLU A 743 -46.02 27.39 -29.65
C GLU A 743 -47.46 26.83 -29.51
N ALA A 744 -47.86 25.93 -30.41
CA ALA A 744 -49.16 25.27 -30.41
C ALA A 744 -49.13 23.88 -29.76
N LEU A 745 -48.02 23.52 -29.10
CA LEU A 745 -47.77 22.23 -28.46
C LEU A 745 -47.74 21.03 -29.42
N ASN A 746 -47.45 21.25 -30.70
CA ASN A 746 -47.18 20.17 -31.64
C ASN A 746 -45.70 19.76 -31.57
N LEU A 747 -45.43 18.46 -31.65
CA LEU A 747 -44.07 17.93 -31.69
C LEU A 747 -43.36 18.37 -32.97
N VAL A 748 -42.24 19.07 -32.81
CA VAL A 748 -41.34 19.52 -33.89
C VAL A 748 -40.24 18.48 -34.12
N SER A 749 -39.62 18.03 -33.04
CA SER A 749 -38.60 16.97 -33.04
C SER A 749 -38.55 16.30 -31.68
N ASP A 750 -38.16 15.03 -31.67
CA ASP A 750 -37.90 14.28 -30.45
C ASP A 750 -36.43 13.84 -30.42
N ASN A 751 -35.67 14.43 -29.51
CA ASN A 751 -34.24 14.13 -29.33
C ASN A 751 -34.01 13.15 -28.17
N THR A 752 -35.06 12.51 -27.66
CA THR A 752 -34.97 11.50 -26.59
C THR A 752 -34.18 10.30 -27.12
N CYS A 753 -33.14 9.87 -26.40
CA CYS A 753 -32.19 8.88 -26.93
C CYS A 753 -32.88 7.55 -27.25
N VAL A 754 -33.72 7.07 -26.33
CA VAL A 754 -34.45 5.79 -26.47
C VAL A 754 -35.49 5.79 -27.58
N THR A 755 -35.88 6.94 -28.15
CA THR A 755 -36.78 6.97 -29.33
C THR A 755 -36.13 6.31 -30.56
N CYS A 756 -34.80 6.40 -30.68
CA CYS A 756 -34.01 5.80 -31.77
C CYS A 756 -33.12 4.62 -31.31
N HIS A 757 -32.78 4.58 -30.02
CA HIS A 757 -31.89 3.61 -29.40
C HIS A 757 -32.65 2.67 -28.46
N ALA A 758 -33.77 2.12 -28.93
CA ALA A 758 -34.51 1.07 -28.24
C ALA A 758 -35.14 0.13 -29.28
N PRO A 759 -35.41 -1.13 -28.91
CA PRO A 759 -35.93 -2.14 -29.84
C PRO A 759 -37.37 -1.86 -30.26
N ASN A 760 -38.06 -0.93 -29.60
CA ASN A 760 -39.39 -0.49 -29.99
C ASN A 760 -39.38 1.02 -30.19
N ASP A 761 -40.08 1.49 -31.22
CA ASP A 761 -40.33 2.92 -31.41
C ASP A 761 -41.45 3.43 -30.49
N ALA A 762 -41.78 4.71 -30.60
CA ALA A 762 -42.83 5.36 -29.80
C ALA A 762 -44.23 4.76 -30.00
N ASP A 763 -44.48 4.06 -31.12
CA ASP A 763 -45.74 3.37 -31.43
C ASP A 763 -45.72 1.89 -30.99
N GLY A 764 -44.63 1.43 -30.37
CA GLY A 764 -44.43 0.05 -29.95
C GLY A 764 -44.11 -0.90 -31.11
N VAL A 765 -43.67 -0.37 -32.25
CA VAL A 765 -43.25 -1.17 -33.41
C VAL A 765 -41.79 -1.56 -33.24
N LEU A 766 -41.51 -2.85 -33.47
CA LEU A 766 -40.15 -3.38 -33.41
C LEU A 766 -39.26 -2.69 -34.45
N GLN A 767 -38.10 -2.20 -34.00
CA GLN A 767 -37.05 -1.60 -34.82
C GLN A 767 -35.68 -2.16 -34.41
N VAL A 768 -34.71 -2.12 -35.34
CA VAL A 768 -33.30 -2.32 -34.98
C VAL A 768 -32.82 -1.01 -34.35
N PRO A 769 -32.36 -1.00 -33.08
CA PRO A 769 -31.79 0.20 -32.47
C PRO A 769 -30.71 0.81 -33.36
N LEU A 770 -30.73 2.12 -33.58
CA LEU A 770 -29.76 2.75 -34.48
C LEU A 770 -28.34 2.49 -34.02
N ALA A 771 -27.47 2.17 -34.99
CA ALA A 771 -26.08 1.76 -34.77
C ALA A 771 -25.88 0.48 -33.94
N ASN A 772 -26.93 -0.34 -33.77
CA ASN A 772 -26.96 -1.51 -32.87
C ASN A 772 -26.53 -1.09 -31.46
N LEU A 773 -27.23 -0.10 -30.92
CA LEU A 773 -27.02 0.41 -29.58
C LEU A 773 -28.39 0.56 -28.92
N ASP A 774 -28.71 -0.36 -28.01
CA ASP A 774 -29.91 -0.30 -27.18
C ASP A 774 -29.61 0.42 -25.87
N LEU A 775 -30.22 1.59 -25.67
CA LEU A 775 -30.09 2.42 -24.47
C LEU A 775 -31.27 2.25 -23.52
N SER A 776 -32.08 1.20 -23.67
CA SER A 776 -33.18 0.91 -22.76
C SER A 776 -32.69 0.51 -21.37
N THR A 777 -33.49 0.85 -20.37
CA THR A 777 -33.26 0.51 -18.95
C THR A 777 -33.95 -0.79 -18.54
N THR A 778 -34.13 -1.69 -19.51
CA THR A 778 -34.61 -3.05 -19.22
C THR A 778 -33.45 -3.90 -18.70
N PRO A 779 -33.71 -4.96 -17.89
CA PRO A 779 -32.69 -5.94 -17.56
C PRO A 779 -32.12 -6.56 -18.84
N SER A 780 -30.79 -6.64 -18.96
CA SER A 780 -30.17 -7.19 -20.15
C SER A 780 -30.46 -8.68 -20.30
N PRO A 781 -30.76 -9.15 -21.53
CA PRO A 781 -30.95 -10.58 -21.78
C PRO A 781 -29.68 -11.41 -21.59
N GLU A 782 -28.50 -10.79 -21.62
CA GLU A 782 -27.21 -11.47 -21.41
C GLU A 782 -26.84 -11.58 -19.92
N ASN A 783 -27.19 -10.57 -19.13
CA ASN A 783 -27.03 -10.55 -17.67
C ASN A 783 -28.09 -9.63 -17.05
N ALA A 784 -29.05 -10.22 -16.34
CA ALA A 784 -30.19 -9.50 -15.76
C ALA A 784 -29.84 -8.56 -14.60
N ASP A 785 -28.63 -8.66 -14.04
CA ASP A 785 -28.13 -7.78 -12.97
C ASP A 785 -27.75 -6.39 -13.51
N PHE A 786 -27.62 -6.28 -14.84
CA PHE A 786 -27.31 -5.03 -15.53
C PHE A 786 -28.47 -4.54 -16.39
N LEU A 787 -28.57 -3.22 -16.51
CA LEU A 787 -29.41 -2.60 -17.53
C LEU A 787 -28.84 -2.88 -18.92
N THR A 788 -29.69 -3.10 -19.92
CA THR A 788 -29.31 -3.28 -21.33
C THR A 788 -28.39 -2.15 -21.78
N SER A 789 -28.74 -0.90 -21.46
CA SER A 789 -27.90 0.28 -21.76
C SER A 789 -26.47 0.20 -21.19
N TYR A 790 -26.25 -0.42 -20.02
CA TYR A 790 -24.91 -0.59 -19.44
C TYR A 790 -24.08 -1.57 -20.27
N ARG A 791 -24.70 -2.70 -20.61
CA ARG A 791 -24.11 -3.77 -21.42
C ARG A 791 -23.72 -3.24 -22.80
N GLU A 792 -24.64 -2.58 -23.47
CA GLU A 792 -24.50 -2.05 -24.82
C GLU A 792 -23.42 -0.97 -24.94
N LEU A 793 -23.29 -0.11 -23.93
CA LEU A 793 -22.27 0.95 -23.95
C LEU A 793 -20.85 0.41 -23.75
N LEU A 794 -20.69 -0.60 -22.89
CA LEU A 794 -19.39 -1.01 -22.37
C LEU A 794 -18.90 -2.36 -22.91
N PHE A 795 -19.77 -3.22 -23.42
CA PHE A 795 -19.43 -4.56 -23.92
C PHE A 795 -19.61 -4.64 -25.43
N ALA A 796 -18.97 -5.64 -26.05
CA ALA A 796 -19.18 -5.91 -27.46
C ALA A 796 -20.50 -6.66 -27.60
N ASP A 797 -21.22 -6.37 -28.67
CA ASP A 797 -22.48 -7.01 -29.05
C ASP A 797 -22.40 -7.45 -30.53
N ASN A 798 -23.51 -7.91 -31.10
CA ASN A 798 -23.65 -8.27 -32.51
C ASN A 798 -24.57 -7.31 -33.27
N GLU A 799 -24.31 -7.15 -34.56
CA GLU A 799 -25.26 -6.44 -35.43
C GLU A 799 -26.58 -7.21 -35.47
N GLN A 800 -27.70 -6.49 -35.36
CA GLN A 800 -29.04 -7.08 -35.30
C GLN A 800 -29.83 -6.80 -36.57
N GLU A 801 -30.75 -7.69 -36.90
CA GLU A 801 -31.74 -7.53 -37.96
C GLU A 801 -33.11 -8.08 -37.54
N ILE A 802 -34.17 -7.63 -38.22
CA ILE A 802 -35.52 -8.14 -37.97
C ILE A 802 -35.83 -9.27 -38.94
N ILE A 803 -35.99 -10.48 -38.40
CA ILE A 803 -36.41 -11.68 -39.14
C ILE A 803 -37.70 -12.20 -38.52
N ASP A 804 -38.73 -12.38 -39.35
CA ASP A 804 -40.04 -12.91 -38.94
C ASP A 804 -40.68 -12.18 -37.73
N GLY A 805 -40.40 -10.89 -37.58
CA GLY A 805 -40.94 -10.06 -36.49
C GLY A 805 -40.23 -10.23 -35.15
N ALA A 806 -39.04 -10.84 -35.14
CA ALA A 806 -38.13 -10.89 -34.00
C ALA A 806 -36.81 -10.19 -34.33
N LEU A 807 -36.20 -9.57 -33.33
CA LEU A 807 -34.87 -8.97 -33.43
C LEU A 807 -33.84 -10.08 -33.15
N LEU A 808 -33.00 -10.38 -34.13
CA LEU A 808 -32.01 -11.47 -34.08
C LEU A 808 -30.64 -10.97 -34.55
N ASP A 809 -29.58 -11.60 -34.06
CA ASP A 809 -28.22 -11.37 -34.53
C ASP A 809 -28.12 -11.66 -36.03
N ARG A 810 -27.60 -10.69 -36.77
CA ARG A 810 -27.32 -10.78 -38.19
C ARG A 810 -26.20 -11.76 -38.46
N GLN A 811 -26.52 -12.83 -39.16
CA GLN A 811 -25.59 -13.88 -39.54
C GLN A 811 -25.02 -13.63 -40.94
N VAL A 812 -23.70 -13.71 -41.09
CA VAL A 812 -23.02 -13.65 -42.40
C VAL A 812 -22.22 -14.92 -42.67
N PRO A 813 -22.08 -15.34 -43.95
CA PRO A 813 -21.29 -16.51 -44.27
C PRO A 813 -19.81 -16.35 -43.89
N VAL A 814 -19.22 -17.38 -43.28
CA VAL A 814 -17.78 -17.48 -43.06
C VAL A 814 -17.10 -17.67 -44.41
N LEU A 815 -16.03 -16.90 -44.66
CA LEU A 815 -15.25 -16.98 -45.89
C LEU A 815 -13.87 -17.60 -45.62
N ASP A 816 -13.41 -18.46 -46.53
CA ASP A 816 -12.06 -19.03 -46.52
C ASP A 816 -11.00 -17.97 -46.89
N ALA A 817 -9.72 -18.35 -46.85
CA ALA A 817 -8.60 -17.47 -47.20
C ALA A 817 -8.60 -17.01 -48.69
N GLN A 818 -9.45 -17.59 -49.53
CA GLN A 818 -9.65 -17.23 -50.93
C GLN A 818 -10.95 -16.45 -51.16
N GLY A 819 -11.72 -16.16 -50.10
CA GLY A 819 -12.98 -15.44 -50.15
C GLY A 819 -14.18 -16.30 -50.54
N ASN A 820 -14.08 -17.63 -50.54
CA ASN A 820 -15.20 -18.53 -50.82
C ASN A 820 -15.96 -18.86 -49.53
N GLN A 821 -17.27 -19.06 -49.65
CA GLN A 821 -18.14 -19.45 -48.55
C GLN A 821 -17.79 -20.84 -48.01
N VAL A 822 -17.65 -20.94 -46.70
CA VAL A 822 -17.43 -22.18 -45.96
C VAL A 822 -18.77 -22.87 -45.69
N PHE A 823 -18.79 -24.20 -45.78
CA PHE A 823 -19.97 -25.03 -45.56
C PHE A 823 -19.70 -26.05 -44.45
N GLU A 824 -20.76 -26.50 -43.78
CA GLU A 824 -20.66 -27.52 -42.74
C GLU A 824 -20.22 -28.86 -43.33
N GLU A 825 -19.31 -29.53 -42.64
CA GLU A 825 -18.77 -30.85 -43.01
C GLU A 825 -18.99 -31.87 -41.88
N ASP A 826 -19.20 -33.13 -42.22
CA ASP A 826 -19.26 -34.24 -41.26
C ASP A 826 -17.86 -34.70 -40.79
N GLU A 827 -17.81 -35.70 -39.90
CA GLU A 827 -16.55 -36.23 -39.35
C GLU A 827 -15.61 -36.82 -40.44
N GLU A 828 -16.14 -37.13 -41.62
CA GLU A 828 -15.42 -37.64 -42.78
C GLU A 828 -15.08 -36.56 -43.82
N GLY A 829 -15.42 -35.29 -43.58
CA GLY A 829 -15.16 -34.15 -44.47
C GLY A 829 -16.10 -34.09 -45.69
N GLN A 830 -17.30 -34.67 -45.60
CA GLN A 830 -18.36 -34.50 -46.61
C GLN A 830 -19.30 -33.36 -46.22
N LEU A 831 -19.79 -32.61 -47.21
CA LEU A 831 -20.72 -31.50 -46.98
C LEU A 831 -22.05 -31.98 -46.40
N ILE A 832 -22.48 -31.34 -45.31
CA ILE A 832 -23.82 -31.50 -44.75
C ILE A 832 -24.81 -30.70 -45.62
N LEU A 833 -25.89 -31.36 -46.04
CA LEU A 833 -26.89 -30.78 -46.93
C LEU A 833 -28.21 -30.52 -46.17
N ASP A 834 -28.90 -29.44 -46.52
CA ASP A 834 -30.24 -29.12 -46.02
C ASP A 834 -31.33 -30.07 -46.58
N GLY A 835 -32.57 -29.86 -46.16
CA GLY A 835 -33.73 -30.65 -46.62
C GLY A 835 -34.04 -30.55 -48.11
N GLU A 836 -33.39 -29.64 -48.84
CA GLU A 836 -33.52 -29.41 -50.28
C GLU A 836 -32.30 -29.92 -51.06
N GLY A 837 -31.26 -30.41 -50.36
CA GLY A 837 -30.03 -30.96 -50.93
C GLY A 837 -28.94 -29.92 -51.20
N ASN A 838 -29.04 -28.72 -50.64
CA ASN A 838 -28.00 -27.68 -50.76
C ASN A 838 -27.02 -27.76 -49.57
N PRO A 839 -25.71 -27.52 -49.77
CA PRO A 839 -24.75 -27.43 -48.67
C PRO A 839 -25.12 -26.33 -47.67
N ILE A 840 -25.07 -26.66 -46.38
CA ILE A 840 -25.40 -25.72 -45.28
C ILE A 840 -24.21 -24.80 -45.05
N PRO A 841 -24.36 -23.47 -45.18
CA PRO A 841 -23.24 -22.56 -44.98
C PRO A 841 -22.92 -22.35 -43.50
N VAL A 842 -21.63 -22.33 -43.18
CA VAL A 842 -21.17 -21.87 -41.87
C VAL A 842 -21.37 -20.36 -41.81
N THR A 843 -22.03 -19.90 -40.75
CA THR A 843 -22.32 -18.48 -40.52
C THR A 843 -21.67 -17.99 -39.23
N GLN A 844 -21.45 -16.69 -39.14
CA GLN A 844 -20.96 -16.00 -37.95
C GLN A 844 -21.68 -14.66 -37.78
N SER A 845 -21.84 -14.22 -36.53
CA SER A 845 -22.36 -12.89 -36.21
C SER A 845 -21.34 -11.79 -36.57
N ILE A 846 -21.83 -10.59 -36.87
CA ILE A 846 -20.99 -9.41 -37.07
C ILE A 846 -20.82 -8.69 -35.73
N ASN A 847 -19.59 -8.65 -35.21
CA ASN A 847 -19.28 -7.98 -33.96
C ASN A 847 -19.43 -6.44 -34.07
N VAL A 848 -20.17 -5.86 -33.13
CA VAL A 848 -20.28 -4.44 -32.84
C VAL A 848 -19.45 -4.13 -31.59
N ASN A 849 -18.39 -3.34 -31.78
CA ASN A 849 -17.55 -2.91 -30.66
C ASN A 849 -18.34 -2.02 -29.69
N PRO A 850 -17.96 -1.94 -28.39
CA PRO A 850 -18.55 -0.99 -27.45
C PRO A 850 -18.32 0.47 -27.88
N SER A 851 -19.20 1.37 -27.43
CA SER A 851 -19.08 2.81 -27.70
C SER A 851 -18.27 3.56 -26.64
N MET A 852 -18.15 2.99 -25.43
CA MET A 852 -17.45 3.56 -24.28
C MET A 852 -16.42 2.58 -23.69
N ARG A 853 -15.50 3.11 -22.88
CA ARG A 853 -14.46 2.34 -22.18
C ARG A 853 -14.25 2.83 -20.75
N VAL A 854 -14.15 1.89 -19.81
CA VAL A 854 -13.78 2.11 -18.39
C VAL A 854 -12.36 2.66 -18.17
N ALA A 855 -11.56 2.72 -19.25
CA ALA A 855 -10.26 3.38 -19.26
C ALA A 855 -10.36 4.92 -19.21
N GLY A 856 -11.57 5.48 -19.30
CA GLY A 856 -11.85 6.91 -19.15
C GLY A 856 -12.54 7.54 -20.35
N ALA A 857 -13.00 8.77 -20.15
CA ALA A 857 -13.74 9.55 -21.15
C ALA A 857 -12.90 9.82 -22.41
N GLY A 858 -11.60 10.09 -22.24
CA GLY A 858 -10.66 10.28 -23.36
C GLY A 858 -10.50 9.04 -24.26
N ASN A 859 -10.79 7.85 -23.75
CA ASN A 859 -10.78 6.59 -24.51
C ASN A 859 -12.15 6.24 -25.13
N SER A 860 -13.15 7.10 -24.95
CA SER A 860 -14.53 6.88 -25.38
C SER A 860 -14.94 7.82 -26.52
N GLY A 861 -13.99 8.14 -27.41
CA GLY A 861 -14.18 9.11 -28.50
C GLY A 861 -15.32 8.76 -29.46
N ARG A 862 -15.63 7.46 -29.66
CA ARG A 862 -16.78 7.05 -30.49
C ARG A 862 -18.10 7.57 -29.95
N PHE A 863 -18.29 7.57 -28.63
CA PHE A 863 -19.48 8.13 -27.99
C PHE A 863 -19.46 9.66 -28.01
N PHE A 864 -18.40 10.28 -27.47
CA PHE A 864 -18.35 11.74 -27.31
C PHE A 864 -18.36 12.51 -28.63
N ALA A 865 -17.70 12.01 -29.68
CA ALA A 865 -17.62 12.71 -30.96
C ALA A 865 -19.01 12.98 -31.57
N VAL A 866 -20.01 12.13 -31.28
CA VAL A 866 -21.38 12.27 -31.78
C VAL A 866 -22.06 13.52 -31.22
N PHE A 867 -21.79 13.87 -29.96
CA PHE A 867 -22.33 15.04 -29.27
C PHE A 867 -21.48 16.30 -29.48
N GLU A 868 -20.16 16.14 -29.61
CA GLU A 868 -19.24 17.28 -29.75
C GLU A 868 -19.17 17.82 -31.17
N THR A 869 -19.16 16.92 -32.17
CA THR A 869 -18.96 17.30 -33.58
C THR A 869 -19.89 16.56 -34.55
N GLY A 870 -20.71 15.63 -34.05
CA GLY A 870 -21.52 14.75 -34.87
C GLY A 870 -22.99 15.15 -34.98
N SER A 871 -23.85 14.14 -35.13
CA SER A 871 -25.29 14.31 -35.40
C SER A 871 -26.13 14.71 -34.19
N HIS A 872 -25.61 14.54 -32.96
CA HIS A 872 -26.34 14.78 -31.71
C HIS A 872 -25.85 16.04 -30.99
N GLN A 873 -25.24 16.98 -31.72
CA GLN A 873 -24.84 18.28 -31.14
C GLN A 873 -26.04 18.91 -30.44
N THR A 874 -25.81 19.41 -29.22
CA THR A 874 -26.82 20.06 -28.35
C THR A 874 -27.91 19.14 -27.75
N TRP A 875 -27.88 17.83 -27.98
CA TRP A 875 -28.90 16.92 -27.43
C TRP A 875 -28.67 16.62 -25.95
N LEU A 876 -27.41 16.54 -25.53
CA LEU A 876 -27.00 16.50 -24.13
C LEU A 876 -26.41 17.85 -23.73
N SER A 877 -26.73 18.28 -22.52
CA SER A 877 -26.12 19.45 -21.89
C SER A 877 -24.66 19.18 -21.51
N ASP A 878 -23.89 20.25 -21.30
CA ASP A 878 -22.50 20.12 -20.85
C ASP A 878 -22.41 19.45 -19.48
N ALA A 879 -23.39 19.65 -18.59
CA ALA A 879 -23.48 18.99 -17.29
C ALA A 879 -23.71 17.47 -17.43
N GLU A 880 -24.56 17.04 -18.36
CA GLU A 880 -24.79 15.61 -18.65
C GLU A 880 -23.54 14.95 -19.27
N LEU A 881 -22.88 15.62 -20.22
CA LEU A 881 -21.63 15.13 -20.82
C LEU A 881 -20.50 15.05 -19.80
N ARG A 882 -20.40 16.03 -18.90
CA ARG A 882 -19.49 16.03 -17.76
C ARG A 882 -19.74 14.81 -16.85
N LEU A 883 -20.99 14.55 -16.49
CA LEU A 883 -21.34 13.44 -15.59
C LEU A 883 -20.94 12.07 -16.17
N ILE A 884 -21.18 11.87 -17.48
CA ILE A 884 -20.74 10.66 -18.19
C ILE A 884 -19.20 10.56 -18.21
N ALA A 885 -18.51 11.69 -18.43
CA ALA A 885 -17.05 11.71 -18.42
C ALA A 885 -16.47 11.35 -17.05
N GLU A 886 -17.05 11.90 -15.98
CA GLU A 886 -16.71 11.59 -14.60
C GLU A 886 -16.86 10.11 -14.29
N TRP A 887 -18.02 9.54 -14.61
CA TRP A 887 -18.32 8.12 -14.41
C TRP A 887 -17.30 7.21 -15.10
N LEU A 888 -17.01 7.45 -16.38
CA LEU A 888 -16.02 6.66 -17.13
C LEU A 888 -14.62 6.81 -16.55
N ASP A 889 -14.24 8.01 -16.13
CA ASP A 889 -12.91 8.26 -15.59
C ASP A 889 -12.68 7.56 -14.25
N VAL A 890 -13.69 7.51 -13.36
CA VAL A 890 -13.59 6.82 -12.07
C VAL A 890 -13.72 5.30 -12.18
N GLY A 891 -14.00 4.75 -13.36
CA GLY A 891 -13.97 3.31 -13.64
C GLY A 891 -15.21 2.75 -14.33
N GLY A 892 -16.25 3.57 -14.55
CA GLY A 892 -17.48 3.11 -15.18
C GLY A 892 -18.25 2.07 -14.34
N GLN A 893 -18.15 2.18 -13.02
CA GLN A 893 -18.75 1.23 -12.09
C GLN A 893 -20.27 1.22 -12.19
N TYR A 894 -20.87 0.06 -11.92
CA TYR A 894 -22.32 -0.03 -11.87
C TYR A 894 -22.85 0.68 -10.61
N TYR A 895 -22.27 0.40 -9.44
CA TYR A 895 -22.41 1.19 -8.21
C TYR A 895 -21.05 1.67 -7.71
N ASN A 896 -20.99 2.90 -7.19
CA ASN A 896 -19.82 3.50 -6.53
C ASN A 896 -20.00 3.63 -5.01
N ASN A 897 -21.10 3.10 -4.47
CA ASN A 897 -21.35 2.98 -3.04
C ASN A 897 -21.93 1.59 -2.77
N PRO A 898 -21.31 0.78 -1.89
CA PRO A 898 -21.75 -0.59 -1.68
C PRO A 898 -23.17 -0.67 -1.12
N PHE A 899 -23.58 0.32 -0.32
CA PHE A 899 -24.93 0.36 0.27
C PHE A 899 -26.04 0.82 -0.70
N ASP A 900 -25.69 1.19 -1.93
CA ASP A 900 -26.68 1.43 -2.99
C ASP A 900 -26.87 0.17 -3.86
N ALA A 901 -25.98 -0.82 -3.75
CA ALA A 901 -26.12 -2.09 -4.44
C ALA A 901 -27.23 -2.95 -3.78
N PRO A 902 -27.98 -3.75 -4.57
CA PRO A 902 -28.89 -4.74 -4.00
C PRO A 902 -28.14 -5.73 -3.10
N GLU A 903 -28.73 -6.06 -1.94
CA GLU A 903 -28.30 -7.17 -1.09
C GLU A 903 -28.61 -8.52 -1.78
N ASP A 904 -27.73 -9.50 -1.60
CA ASP A 904 -27.83 -10.85 -2.19
C ASP A 904 -28.82 -11.80 -1.47
#